data_AF-A0A6A5GV58-F1
#
_entry.id   AF-A0A6A5GV58-F1
#
_cell.length_a   1.000
_cell.length_b   1.000
_cell.length_c   1.000
_cell.angle_alpha   90.00
_cell.angle_beta   90.00
_cell.angle_gamma   90.00
#
_symmetry.space_group_name_H-M   'P 1'
#
loop_
_entity.id
_entity.type
_entity.pdbx_description
1 polymer ?
#
loop_
_entity_poly.entity_id
_entity_poly.type
_entity_poly.pdbx_seq_one_letter_code
_entity_poly.pdbx_strand_id
1 'polypeptide(L)'
;MYPIISAPTTTIKPKPYPHTTTNAISTSPPRTNPPDRGFKYNDLNDDESDLTTESNFLIFLTKISSIARLANTIKLQSDIMNHSGIDNTIGELLNLGPSNASDLRKLKISGLNKFMDVLKTTIQSIDMNNYVKDGERYISVCEGIRVGAKPIRSNSPYSFPFSFRAEFYKKVEGFLYKFNDSVIDNALGKLRSISTTLQTVQTYSLDELVFENEVIEVVRGFQNLSNEMEDAKNDVIQLKEHIASLSDYQYFKDEYERNPELEKPMILIGLAETCRDFRRVKIPSSVQRVLKRNFGILDDMKEFVKSLGSVFDFIETNMIKYPNAPSADLKGFGAISQLSSEIDDHSLNGLLKNQTNIEKLMDGLSPIFTAQKTSKLANISFSTNQKTRDVVSNIYSIVRDLNEISSKVGNQDSIFNDYRHCLNTSEYFLDGDLPNALVHEADMCDNLYILSMFWIDYQKLTTELTNITSLITLKDPNDILVSYTEISKVHVQLKSILNELQKSLDNFKKIPIYFTAKSFYYDIQKVLRFKDSIRGELENEGFSNEYMVHNCLEKIGSRSRDVFLASRLIRKLAAYVGSEQFILLKTYFDSLKNPVKLFKAYKSIGNKMMKKSEKKKVHELNKIDWSLATTIDRAVTGFKNVLEVKKLVELKMLERLLRNKLSVRNEIVKIRVWSIYRKLHKKWRKVYDVIARIEMGLEFFENWIQKKDISTLRNISEYGSFFTGFEKMPDMWIDDSLLEVLDYVIPLVENGTLRNELIILKSKLNRMASMDLKFSKYNYEKVPEAFGKFDKFLNEFFSEDLPIGSEEVTEDWTIYYMCLLLLIFILITGIVLFILWYYKLLCFKQRKNRTLCSVVDMDADDKTVNPLTEDLLVIMVVNASMGAIQQKYELWMELMKMVVNETRNENRAFPYVQLAIRKNWDVKLPLNPWTALQSIRIHANTFMTRIGNIFTVTQGPMNASDDHDDTRIDFLSLIVKDEVEYAVMIGQAQSEDDPKDPNLCAAYFSQGPGGSVKIGPFTVETLDEAPFMCQGTAQIDVTLRTLKITDKRKKKVSRTIKHFHMSTWNDEDIPPFGYEMCYQVMQTIIKSKKPILVHNTKGVGSAMAFVGLEYTSRMMEYHEEYTYKDAFGKLIEKRYCSFQNARQIGWMHVGSIFFTSRNHNLDMYMFNQMNNVFLEVDRANSGVPKNENGVKWC
;
A
#
# COMPACT_ATOMS: atom_id res chain seq x y z
N MET A 1 -12.47 -1.34 -50.59
CA MET A 1 -12.21 -2.08 -51.84
C MET A 1 -10.88 -1.57 -52.39
N TYR A 2 -9.78 -2.28 -52.12
CA TYR A 2 -8.44 -2.11 -52.68
C TYR A 2 -7.72 -3.49 -52.53
N PRO A 3 -6.76 -3.84 -53.41
CA PRO A 3 -6.72 -5.12 -54.09
C PRO A 3 -5.79 -6.17 -53.45
N ILE A 4 -6.10 -7.43 -53.76
CA ILE A 4 -5.34 -8.63 -53.43
C ILE A 4 -4.13 -8.73 -54.38
N ILE A 5 -2.93 -8.79 -53.82
CA ILE A 5 -1.71 -9.19 -54.53
C ILE A 5 -1.23 -10.51 -53.91
N SER A 6 -1.22 -11.54 -54.74
CA SER A 6 -0.71 -12.88 -54.48
C SER A 6 0.81 -12.96 -54.72
N ALA A 7 1.50 -13.77 -53.93
CA ALA A 7 2.91 -14.15 -54.12
C ALA A 7 3.14 -15.56 -53.52
N PRO A 8 4.17 -16.33 -53.94
CA PRO A 8 3.99 -17.69 -54.45
C PRO A 8 4.43 -18.82 -53.51
N THR A 9 3.83 -19.98 -53.74
CA THR A 9 4.26 -21.31 -53.25
C THR A 9 5.64 -21.69 -53.75
N THR A 10 6.58 -22.01 -52.84
CA THR A 10 7.72 -22.90 -53.10
C THR A 10 7.86 -23.89 -51.94
N THR A 11 7.50 -25.13 -52.25
CA THR A 11 7.72 -26.34 -51.45
C THR A 11 9.19 -26.76 -51.48
N ILE A 12 9.83 -26.90 -50.32
CA ILE A 12 11.00 -27.78 -50.14
C ILE A 12 10.76 -28.64 -48.88
N LYS A 13 10.79 -29.96 -49.09
CA LYS A 13 10.51 -31.03 -48.11
C LYS A 13 11.58 -31.12 -47.01
N PRO A 14 11.22 -31.40 -45.74
CA PRO A 14 12.16 -31.94 -44.76
C PRO A 14 12.29 -33.46 -44.91
N LYS A 15 13.54 -33.96 -44.90
CA LYS A 15 13.90 -35.38 -44.78
C LYS A 15 13.77 -35.87 -43.32
N PRO A 16 13.52 -37.18 -43.10
CA PRO A 16 13.15 -37.74 -41.81
C PRO A 16 14.35 -38.29 -41.01
N TYR A 17 14.21 -38.34 -39.69
CA TYR A 17 15.05 -39.10 -38.76
C TYR A 17 14.15 -39.75 -37.69
N PRO A 18 14.57 -40.86 -37.05
CA PRO A 18 13.90 -42.15 -37.19
C PRO A 18 13.20 -42.62 -35.90
N HIS A 19 12.35 -43.63 -36.11
CA HIS A 19 11.62 -44.40 -35.12
C HIS A 19 12.50 -45.08 -34.06
N THR A 20 11.96 -45.18 -32.83
CA THR A 20 12.01 -46.37 -31.96
C THR A 20 10.72 -46.37 -31.11
N THR A 21 9.67 -47.06 -31.58
CA THR A 21 9.18 -48.39 -31.13
C THR A 21 8.69 -48.46 -29.68
N THR A 22 7.37 -48.49 -29.56
CA THR A 22 6.58 -49.11 -28.47
C THR A 22 6.91 -50.59 -28.29
N ASN A 23 6.95 -51.09 -27.05
CA ASN A 23 6.23 -52.31 -26.66
C ASN A 23 6.17 -52.59 -25.14
N ALA A 24 4.96 -52.99 -24.76
CA ALA A 24 4.57 -54.01 -23.79
C ALA A 24 4.71 -53.80 -22.26
N ILE A 25 3.53 -53.94 -21.66
CA ILE A 25 3.17 -54.15 -20.25
C ILE A 25 3.92 -55.34 -19.63
N SER A 26 4.43 -55.17 -18.41
CA SER A 26 4.70 -56.26 -17.46
C SER A 26 4.17 -55.91 -16.08
N THR A 27 3.36 -56.82 -15.56
CA THR A 27 2.69 -56.81 -14.27
C THR A 27 3.60 -57.32 -13.16
N SER A 28 3.88 -56.51 -12.11
CA SER A 28 4.06 -56.93 -10.70
C SER A 28 4.40 -55.72 -9.81
N PRO A 29 3.94 -55.66 -8.54
CA PRO A 29 4.03 -54.49 -7.69
C PRO A 29 5.32 -54.46 -6.85
N PRO A 30 5.93 -53.28 -6.60
CA PRO A 30 6.79 -53.13 -5.44
C PRO A 30 6.42 -51.93 -4.56
N ARG A 31 6.11 -52.28 -3.30
CA ARG A 31 6.52 -51.64 -2.04
C ARG A 31 6.43 -50.12 -1.96
N THR A 32 5.48 -49.70 -1.13
CA THR A 32 5.38 -48.40 -0.46
C THR A 32 6.70 -48.00 0.22
N ASN A 33 7.39 -47.02 -0.35
CA ASN A 33 8.37 -46.18 0.35
C ASN A 33 7.76 -44.78 0.56
N PRO A 34 8.10 -44.08 1.67
CA PRO A 34 7.59 -42.74 1.96
C PRO A 34 8.11 -41.72 0.93
N PRO A 35 7.38 -40.61 0.71
CA PRO A 35 7.78 -39.58 -0.26
C PRO A 35 9.06 -38.90 0.21
N ASP A 36 10.11 -39.06 -0.59
CA ASP A 36 11.42 -38.43 -0.49
C ASP A 36 11.24 -36.91 -0.50
N ARG A 37 11.55 -36.25 0.62
CA ARG A 37 11.63 -34.79 0.74
C ARG A 37 13.08 -34.41 0.53
N GLY A 38 13.39 -33.95 -0.67
CA GLY A 38 14.68 -33.38 -1.00
C GLY A 38 14.72 -33.02 -2.48
N PHE A 39 14.67 -31.73 -2.81
CA PHE A 39 15.01 -31.27 -4.15
C PHE A 39 16.50 -31.54 -4.36
N LYS A 40 16.83 -32.63 -5.06
CA LYS A 40 18.17 -32.84 -5.62
C LYS A 40 18.28 -32.07 -6.93
N TYR A 41 19.04 -30.98 -6.91
CA TYR A 41 19.71 -30.47 -8.11
C TYR A 41 21.00 -31.27 -8.27
N ASN A 42 21.21 -31.85 -9.44
CA ASN A 42 22.53 -32.15 -10.00
C ASN A 42 22.34 -32.33 -11.50
N ASP A 43 22.94 -31.42 -12.27
CA ASP A 43 23.97 -31.76 -13.26
C ASP A 43 24.33 -30.47 -13.99
N LEU A 44 25.59 -30.04 -13.86
CA LEU A 44 26.45 -29.43 -14.89
C LEU A 44 27.80 -29.00 -14.23
N ASN A 45 28.83 -29.77 -14.54
CA ASN A 45 30.28 -29.46 -14.41
C ASN A 45 30.66 -28.29 -15.35
N ASP A 46 31.67 -27.42 -15.15
CA ASP A 46 32.82 -27.34 -14.25
C ASP A 46 33.21 -25.84 -14.05
N ASP A 47 33.44 -25.41 -12.81
CA ASP A 47 34.54 -24.50 -12.41
C ASP A 47 34.71 -24.58 -10.88
N GLU A 48 35.86 -25.07 -10.41
CA GLU A 48 36.05 -25.56 -9.03
C GLU A 48 36.02 -24.44 -7.96
N SER A 49 36.14 -23.17 -8.38
CA SER A 49 36.05 -22.00 -7.48
C SER A 49 34.61 -21.56 -7.20
N ASP A 50 33.69 -21.70 -8.16
CA ASP A 50 32.27 -21.34 -8.02
C ASP A 50 31.52 -22.36 -7.15
N LEU A 51 31.89 -23.64 -7.22
CA LEU A 51 31.33 -24.71 -6.39
C LEU A 51 31.50 -24.46 -4.88
N THR A 52 32.61 -23.86 -4.46
CA THR A 52 32.85 -23.57 -3.03
C THR A 52 32.01 -22.40 -2.53
N THR A 53 31.80 -21.37 -3.37
CA THR A 53 31.00 -20.19 -3.03
C THR A 53 29.51 -20.48 -3.03
N GLU A 54 29.02 -21.25 -4.03
CA GLU A 54 27.63 -21.69 -4.10
C GLU A 54 27.27 -22.66 -2.95
N SER A 55 28.21 -23.54 -2.58
CA SER A 55 28.10 -24.41 -1.40
C SER A 55 28.00 -23.61 -0.09
N ASN A 56 28.86 -22.59 0.09
CA ASN A 56 28.84 -21.73 1.28
C ASN A 56 27.54 -20.91 1.38
N PHE A 57 27.02 -20.39 0.26
CA PHE A 57 25.76 -19.67 0.24
C PHE A 57 24.56 -20.56 0.61
N LEU A 58 24.56 -21.80 0.12
CA LEU A 58 23.52 -22.78 0.46
C LEU A 58 23.56 -23.16 1.95
N ILE A 59 24.76 -23.33 2.51
CA ILE A 59 24.97 -23.55 3.95
C ILE A 59 24.42 -22.36 4.74
N PHE A 60 24.76 -21.13 4.35
CA PHE A 60 24.25 -19.92 4.98
C PHE A 60 22.72 -19.86 4.96
N LEU A 61 22.10 -20.05 3.80
CA LEU A 61 20.64 -20.03 3.64
C LEU A 61 19.96 -21.09 4.51
N THR A 62 20.58 -22.27 4.61
CA THR A 62 20.12 -23.35 5.48
C THR A 62 20.17 -22.93 6.94
N LYS A 63 21.28 -22.35 7.40
CA LYS A 63 21.46 -21.90 8.79
C LYS A 63 20.48 -20.82 9.21
N ILE A 64 20.28 -19.76 8.40
CA ILE A 64 19.29 -18.72 8.72
C ILE A 64 17.86 -19.26 8.69
N SER A 65 17.56 -20.23 7.82
CA SER A 65 16.25 -20.88 7.77
C SER A 65 16.02 -21.74 9.02
N SER A 66 17.03 -22.47 9.49
CA SER A 66 16.97 -23.24 10.74
C SER A 66 16.79 -22.35 11.96
N ILE A 67 17.46 -21.19 12.03
CA ILE A 67 17.27 -20.19 13.10
C ILE A 67 15.81 -19.68 13.10
N ALA A 68 15.29 -19.31 11.92
CA ALA A 68 13.89 -18.87 11.81
C ALA A 68 12.91 -19.98 12.17
N ARG A 69 13.13 -21.23 11.71
CA ARG A 69 12.34 -22.40 12.10
C ARG A 69 12.34 -22.61 13.62
N LEU A 70 13.49 -22.49 14.26
CA LEU A 70 13.61 -22.62 15.71
C LEU A 70 12.82 -21.54 16.45
N ALA A 71 13.03 -20.27 16.10
CA ALA A 71 12.32 -19.14 16.71
C ALA A 71 10.79 -19.26 16.51
N ASN A 72 10.35 -19.60 15.29
CA ASN A 72 8.95 -19.83 14.97
C ASN A 72 8.36 -21.02 15.73
N THR A 73 9.11 -22.10 15.92
CA THR A 73 8.66 -23.30 16.65
C THR A 73 8.48 -22.99 18.14
N ILE A 74 9.41 -22.26 18.76
CA ILE A 74 9.29 -21.82 20.15
C ILE A 74 8.07 -20.90 20.31
N LYS A 75 7.93 -19.90 19.43
CA LYS A 75 6.76 -19.00 19.41
C LYS A 75 5.45 -19.79 19.29
N LEU A 76 5.34 -20.70 18.33
CA LEU A 76 4.12 -21.46 18.10
C LEU A 76 3.78 -22.37 19.28
N GLN A 77 4.78 -22.96 19.93
CA GLN A 77 4.59 -23.71 21.17
C GLN A 77 4.04 -22.81 22.28
N SER A 78 4.68 -21.65 22.50
CA SER A 78 4.23 -20.64 23.46
C SER A 78 2.78 -20.20 23.18
N ASP A 79 2.45 -19.87 21.94
CA ASP A 79 1.12 -19.39 21.54
C ASP A 79 0.04 -20.43 21.83
N ILE A 80 0.29 -21.72 21.56
CA ILE A 80 -0.65 -22.81 21.84
C ILE A 80 -0.83 -23.03 23.35
N MET A 81 0.20 -22.75 24.16
CA MET A 81 0.24 -23.09 25.58
C MET A 81 -0.15 -21.95 26.53
N ASN A 82 0.16 -20.69 26.19
CA ASN A 82 0.06 -19.54 27.11
C ASN A 82 -1.11 -18.58 26.80
N HIS A 83 -1.60 -18.50 25.55
CA HIS A 83 -2.61 -17.49 25.17
C HIS A 83 -3.71 -18.04 24.24
N SER A 84 -4.94 -17.56 24.46
CA SER A 84 -6.15 -17.69 23.61
C SER A 84 -6.19 -18.84 22.58
N GLY A 85 -6.35 -20.09 23.04
CA GLY A 85 -6.97 -21.19 22.31
C GLY A 85 -6.29 -21.65 20.99
N ILE A 86 -6.04 -22.96 20.88
CA ILE A 86 -5.61 -23.62 19.63
C ILE A 86 -6.46 -23.25 18.40
N ASP A 87 -7.70 -22.83 18.60
CA ASP A 87 -8.59 -22.33 17.56
C ASP A 87 -7.98 -21.16 16.76
N ASN A 88 -7.11 -20.32 17.34
CA ASN A 88 -6.50 -19.16 16.66
C ASN A 88 -5.14 -19.46 16.00
N THR A 89 -4.43 -20.48 16.47
CA THR A 89 -3.05 -20.81 16.04
C THR A 89 -2.97 -22.03 15.11
N ILE A 90 -4.10 -22.70 14.85
CA ILE A 90 -4.16 -23.89 14.00
C ILE A 90 -3.82 -23.61 12.52
N GLY A 91 -4.14 -22.42 12.02
CA GLY A 91 -3.79 -22.01 10.67
C GLY A 91 -2.28 -22.01 10.46
N GLU A 92 -1.53 -21.46 11.41
CA GLU A 92 -0.06 -21.44 11.36
C GLU A 92 0.54 -22.84 11.45
N LEU A 93 -0.02 -23.72 12.30
CA LEU A 93 0.38 -25.15 12.37
C LEU A 93 0.21 -25.88 11.03
N LEU A 94 -0.83 -25.56 10.28
CA LEU A 94 -1.14 -26.17 8.98
C LEU A 94 -0.52 -25.43 7.79
N ASN A 95 0.26 -24.38 8.04
CA ASN A 95 0.84 -23.52 7.02
C ASN A 95 -0.21 -22.84 6.13
N LEU A 96 -1.33 -22.42 6.73
CA LEU A 96 -2.44 -21.70 6.09
C LEU A 96 -2.44 -20.20 6.44
N GLY A 97 -1.38 -19.71 7.07
CA GLY A 97 -1.30 -18.35 7.61
C GLY A 97 -2.18 -18.15 8.86
N PRO A 98 -2.33 -16.89 9.33
CA PRO A 98 -3.20 -16.56 10.46
C PRO A 98 -4.67 -16.82 10.07
N SER A 99 -5.17 -18.00 10.40
CA SER A 99 -6.56 -18.39 10.21
C SER A 99 -7.05 -19.17 11.40
N ASN A 100 -8.27 -18.85 11.83
CA ASN A 100 -8.89 -19.56 12.93
C ASN A 100 -9.51 -20.88 12.44
N ALA A 101 -9.77 -21.79 13.36
CA ALA A 101 -10.35 -23.09 13.08
C ALA A 101 -11.79 -23.05 12.54
N SER A 102 -12.46 -21.90 12.57
CA SER A 102 -13.83 -21.74 12.06
C SER A 102 -13.88 -21.84 10.54
N ASP A 103 -12.87 -21.29 9.86
CA ASP A 103 -12.92 -21.16 8.40
C ASP A 103 -12.70 -22.51 7.69
N LEU A 104 -11.78 -23.34 8.19
CA LEU A 104 -11.63 -24.74 7.77
C LEU A 104 -12.89 -25.58 8.05
N ARG A 105 -13.61 -25.31 9.14
CA ARG A 105 -14.86 -26.02 9.47
C ARG A 105 -16.01 -25.67 8.53
N LYS A 106 -16.04 -24.43 8.02
CA LYS A 106 -17.07 -23.97 7.06
C LYS A 106 -16.88 -24.58 5.67
N LEU A 107 -15.70 -25.13 5.37
CA LEU A 107 -15.41 -25.74 4.07
C LEU A 107 -16.20 -27.04 3.85
N LYS A 108 -17.25 -26.97 3.03
CA LYS A 108 -18.05 -28.13 2.63
C LYS A 108 -17.62 -28.64 1.26
N ILE A 109 -16.90 -29.75 1.24
CA ILE A 109 -16.43 -30.40 -0.01
C ILE A 109 -17.59 -30.77 -0.94
N SER A 110 -18.75 -31.15 -0.41
CA SER A 110 -19.95 -31.40 -1.22
C SER A 110 -20.44 -30.16 -1.97
N GLY A 111 -20.27 -28.96 -1.37
CA GLY A 111 -20.55 -27.68 -2.03
C GLY A 111 -19.60 -27.40 -3.19
N LEU A 112 -18.30 -27.69 -3.02
CA LEU A 112 -17.30 -27.56 -4.09
C LEU A 112 -17.53 -28.57 -5.23
N ASN A 113 -17.94 -29.80 -4.93
CA ASN A 113 -18.25 -30.77 -5.97
C ASN A 113 -19.48 -30.36 -6.77
N LYS A 114 -20.52 -29.84 -6.09
CA LYS A 114 -21.68 -29.27 -6.77
C LYS A 114 -21.33 -28.00 -7.57
N PHE A 115 -20.38 -27.19 -7.12
CA PHE A 115 -19.82 -26.09 -7.91
C PHE A 115 -19.22 -26.60 -9.22
N MET A 116 -18.44 -27.69 -9.17
CA MET A 116 -17.85 -28.28 -10.37
C MET A 116 -18.91 -28.76 -11.37
N ASP A 117 -20.01 -29.33 -10.88
CA ASP A 117 -21.12 -29.73 -11.75
C ASP A 117 -21.79 -28.51 -12.40
N VAL A 118 -22.07 -27.47 -11.62
CA VAL A 118 -22.64 -26.20 -12.14
C VAL A 118 -21.69 -25.56 -13.16
N LEU A 119 -20.40 -25.46 -12.85
CA LEU A 119 -19.38 -24.90 -13.74
C LEU A 119 -19.32 -25.68 -15.06
N LYS A 120 -19.36 -27.01 -15.01
CA LYS A 120 -19.38 -27.87 -16.20
C LYS A 120 -20.61 -27.59 -17.05
N THR A 121 -21.80 -27.58 -16.45
CA THR A 121 -23.06 -27.29 -17.15
C THR A 121 -23.05 -25.88 -17.75
N THR A 122 -22.55 -24.89 -17.02
CA THR A 122 -22.43 -23.50 -17.50
C THR A 122 -21.55 -23.43 -18.74
N ILE A 123 -20.33 -23.99 -18.71
CA ILE A 123 -19.40 -23.95 -19.86
C ILE A 123 -19.97 -24.67 -21.08
N GLN A 124 -20.66 -25.80 -20.89
CA GLN A 124 -21.28 -26.55 -21.98
C GLN A 124 -22.51 -25.85 -22.59
N SER A 125 -23.14 -24.94 -21.84
CA SER A 125 -24.41 -24.31 -22.23
C SER A 125 -24.26 -22.91 -22.81
N ILE A 126 -23.11 -22.25 -22.60
CA ILE A 126 -22.81 -20.92 -23.14
C ILE A 126 -22.52 -21.03 -24.66
N ASP A 127 -23.25 -20.28 -25.47
CA ASP A 127 -22.99 -20.14 -26.91
C ASP A 127 -22.09 -18.93 -27.17
N MET A 128 -20.95 -19.15 -27.85
CA MET A 128 -19.95 -18.14 -28.17
C MET A 128 -19.68 -17.99 -29.67
N ASN A 129 -20.69 -18.23 -30.50
CA ASN A 129 -20.54 -18.00 -31.94
C ASN A 129 -20.08 -16.56 -32.25
N ASN A 130 -19.48 -16.33 -33.43
CA ASN A 130 -18.87 -15.04 -33.77
C ASN A 130 -19.86 -13.87 -33.74
N TYR A 131 -21.16 -14.09 -33.92
CA TYR A 131 -22.18 -13.04 -33.86
C TYR A 131 -22.47 -12.55 -32.43
N VAL A 132 -22.20 -13.38 -31.41
CA VAL A 132 -22.28 -12.98 -29.99
C VAL A 132 -21.24 -11.89 -29.68
N LYS A 133 -20.04 -11.97 -30.28
CA LYS A 133 -18.96 -11.00 -30.07
C LYS A 133 -19.36 -9.58 -30.44
N ASP A 134 -20.19 -9.40 -31.46
CA ASP A 134 -20.67 -8.07 -31.88
C ASP A 134 -21.60 -7.45 -30.84
N GLY A 135 -22.51 -8.24 -30.27
CA GLY A 135 -23.41 -7.77 -29.20
C GLY A 135 -22.65 -7.44 -27.91
N GLU A 136 -21.69 -8.27 -27.53
CA GLU A 136 -20.81 -7.99 -26.39
C GLU A 136 -19.92 -6.76 -26.61
N ARG A 137 -19.41 -6.55 -27.84
CA ARG A 137 -18.66 -5.36 -28.21
C ARG A 137 -19.53 -4.11 -28.08
N TYR A 138 -20.78 -4.17 -28.52
CA TYR A 138 -21.73 -3.08 -28.38
C TYR A 138 -22.00 -2.71 -26.91
N ILE A 139 -22.21 -3.72 -26.05
CA ILE A 139 -22.32 -3.53 -24.58
C ILE A 139 -21.07 -2.85 -24.02
N SER A 140 -19.89 -3.38 -24.35
CA SER A 140 -18.60 -2.84 -23.87
C SER A 140 -18.37 -1.39 -24.28
N VAL A 141 -18.83 -1.01 -25.47
CA VAL A 141 -18.71 0.36 -25.96
C VAL A 141 -19.65 1.31 -25.22
N CYS A 142 -20.92 0.95 -25.07
CA CYS A 142 -21.90 1.79 -24.38
C CYS A 142 -21.51 2.01 -22.91
N GLU A 143 -21.07 0.96 -22.21
CA GLU A 143 -20.55 1.08 -20.85
C GLU A 143 -19.25 1.90 -20.81
N GLY A 144 -18.39 1.75 -21.81
CA GLY A 144 -17.17 2.53 -21.95
C GLY A 144 -17.43 4.03 -22.14
N ILE A 145 -18.44 4.40 -22.93
CA ILE A 145 -18.88 5.79 -23.07
C ILE A 145 -19.37 6.33 -21.73
N ARG A 146 -20.28 5.59 -21.07
CA ARG A 146 -20.85 5.98 -19.78
C ARG A 146 -19.79 6.20 -18.70
N VAL A 147 -18.88 5.25 -18.55
CA VAL A 147 -17.79 5.34 -17.55
C VAL A 147 -16.77 6.40 -17.95
N GLY A 148 -16.46 6.52 -19.24
CA GLY A 148 -15.55 7.53 -19.78
C GLY A 148 -16.05 8.95 -19.62
N ALA A 149 -17.37 9.17 -19.63
CA ALA A 149 -17.97 10.50 -19.48
C ALA A 149 -17.93 11.04 -18.03
N LYS A 150 -17.62 10.20 -17.03
CA LYS A 150 -17.61 10.61 -15.61
C LYS A 150 -16.76 11.85 -15.30
N PRO A 151 -15.51 12.00 -15.81
CA PRO A 151 -14.68 13.17 -15.52
C PRO A 151 -15.20 14.46 -16.15
N ILE A 152 -16.05 14.33 -17.17
CA ILE A 152 -16.66 15.44 -17.91
C ILE A 152 -18.17 15.47 -17.71
N ARG A 153 -18.70 15.01 -16.58
CA ARG A 153 -20.15 14.95 -16.42
C ARG A 153 -20.75 16.35 -16.32
N SER A 154 -21.83 16.59 -17.06
CA SER A 154 -22.53 17.88 -17.05
C SER A 154 -24.04 17.68 -17.20
N ASN A 155 -24.83 18.55 -16.58
CA ASN A 155 -26.29 18.63 -16.77
C ASN A 155 -26.69 19.73 -17.77
N SER A 156 -25.73 20.49 -18.26
CA SER A 156 -25.86 21.52 -19.29
C SER A 156 -24.97 21.18 -20.50
N PRO A 157 -25.18 21.82 -21.67
CA PRO A 157 -24.25 21.74 -22.78
C PRO A 157 -22.81 21.95 -22.33
N TYR A 158 -21.88 21.20 -22.92
CA TYR A 158 -20.47 21.33 -22.60
C TYR A 158 -19.95 22.72 -22.95
N SER A 159 -19.12 23.27 -22.07
CA SER A 159 -18.44 24.53 -22.32
C SER A 159 -16.97 24.36 -21.96
N PHE A 160 -16.14 24.24 -22.99
CA PHE A 160 -14.68 24.17 -22.86
C PHE A 160 -14.04 25.27 -23.69
N PRO A 161 -14.01 26.53 -23.18
CA PRO A 161 -13.28 27.62 -23.79
C PRO A 161 -11.89 27.19 -24.26
N PHE A 162 -11.55 27.48 -25.52
CA PHE A 162 -10.25 27.12 -26.09
C PHE A 162 -9.06 27.74 -25.32
N SER A 163 -9.30 28.85 -24.60
CA SER A 163 -8.33 29.45 -23.69
C SER A 163 -7.76 28.48 -22.66
N PHE A 164 -8.50 27.42 -22.29
CA PHE A 164 -8.02 26.37 -21.38
C PHE A 164 -6.81 25.61 -21.90
N ARG A 165 -6.61 25.53 -23.23
CA ARG A 165 -5.51 24.77 -23.84
C ARG A 165 -4.47 25.66 -24.53
N ALA A 166 -4.62 26.98 -24.45
CA ALA A 166 -3.73 27.92 -25.13
C ALA A 166 -2.27 27.79 -24.67
N GLU A 167 -2.05 27.66 -23.36
CA GLU A 167 -0.71 27.49 -22.77
C GLU A 167 -0.10 26.13 -23.15
N PHE A 168 -0.90 25.06 -23.15
CA PHE A 168 -0.46 23.74 -23.61
C PHE A 168 0.09 23.82 -25.04
N TYR A 169 -0.68 24.37 -25.99
CA TYR A 169 -0.21 24.47 -27.38
C TYR A 169 1.02 25.37 -27.53
N LYS A 170 1.13 26.46 -26.75
CA LYS A 170 2.33 27.31 -26.73
C LYS A 170 3.56 26.54 -26.26
N LYS A 171 3.42 25.67 -25.26
CA LYS A 171 4.51 24.84 -24.77
C LYS A 171 4.91 23.75 -25.77
N VAL A 172 3.93 23.11 -26.43
CA VAL A 172 4.17 22.14 -27.53
C VAL A 172 4.93 22.81 -28.68
N GLU A 173 4.55 24.03 -29.06
CA GLU A 173 5.21 24.81 -30.12
C GLU A 173 6.65 25.17 -29.76
N GLY A 174 6.88 25.63 -28.52
CA GLY A 174 8.23 25.90 -28.02
C GLY A 174 9.11 24.64 -27.98
N PHE A 175 8.53 23.50 -27.61
CA PHE A 175 9.23 22.22 -27.63
C PHE A 175 9.61 21.82 -29.06
N LEU A 176 8.68 21.92 -30.02
CA LEU A 176 8.92 21.59 -31.43
C LEU A 176 10.09 22.41 -32.01
N TYR A 177 10.18 23.70 -31.69
CA TYR A 177 11.24 24.57 -32.18
C TYR A 177 12.64 24.16 -31.70
N LYS A 178 12.74 23.66 -30.46
CA LYS A 178 14.01 23.24 -29.87
C LYS A 178 14.37 21.78 -30.19
N PHE A 179 13.40 20.91 -30.46
CA PHE A 179 13.61 19.47 -30.64
C PHE A 179 14.22 19.15 -32.02
N ASN A 180 15.31 18.38 -32.03
CA ASN A 180 16.02 17.95 -33.24
C ASN A 180 16.06 16.42 -33.27
N ASP A 181 15.22 15.84 -34.14
CA ASP A 181 15.07 14.41 -34.29
C ASP A 181 16.34 13.72 -34.79
N SER A 182 17.05 14.35 -35.73
CA SER A 182 18.28 13.78 -36.30
C SER A 182 19.39 13.57 -35.27
N VAL A 183 19.56 14.49 -34.31
CA VAL A 183 20.60 14.35 -33.27
C VAL A 183 20.34 13.13 -32.40
N ILE A 184 19.09 12.91 -32.00
CA ILE A 184 18.70 11.77 -31.16
C ILE A 184 18.79 10.45 -31.92
N ASP A 185 18.22 10.38 -33.13
CA ASP A 185 18.18 9.14 -33.91
C ASP A 185 19.59 8.69 -34.34
N ASN A 186 20.48 9.62 -34.71
CA ASN A 186 21.86 9.30 -35.08
C ASN A 186 22.64 8.72 -33.90
N ALA A 187 22.61 9.39 -32.73
CA ALA A 187 23.31 8.93 -31.54
C ALA A 187 22.76 7.57 -31.06
N LEU A 188 21.43 7.41 -31.01
CA LEU A 188 20.79 6.17 -30.58
C LEU A 188 21.10 5.00 -31.52
N GLY A 189 21.13 5.25 -32.84
CA GLY A 189 21.52 4.26 -33.85
C GLY A 189 22.94 3.75 -33.62
N LYS A 190 23.91 4.65 -33.43
CA LYS A 190 25.31 4.31 -33.17
C LYS A 190 25.50 3.58 -31.84
N LEU A 191 24.87 4.04 -30.76
CA LEU A 191 24.95 3.36 -29.45
C LEU A 191 24.37 1.94 -29.49
N ARG A 192 23.30 1.72 -30.26
CA ARG A 192 22.74 0.37 -30.50
C ARG A 192 23.67 -0.52 -31.31
N SER A 193 24.35 0.04 -32.32
CA SER A 193 25.38 -0.67 -33.09
C SER A 193 26.53 -1.09 -32.18
N ILE A 194 27.11 -0.15 -31.43
CA ILE A 194 28.19 -0.42 -30.48
C ILE A 194 27.78 -1.51 -29.50
N SER A 195 26.56 -1.45 -28.95
CA SER A 195 26.13 -2.48 -28.02
C SER A 195 26.00 -3.86 -28.67
N THR A 196 25.67 -3.95 -29.95
CA THR A 196 25.57 -5.23 -30.67
C THR A 196 26.97 -5.79 -30.93
N THR A 197 27.88 -4.94 -31.43
CA THR A 197 29.28 -5.27 -31.66
C THR A 197 29.99 -5.65 -30.35
N LEU A 198 29.70 -4.94 -29.25
CA LEU A 198 30.22 -5.22 -27.92
C LEU A 198 29.84 -6.61 -27.43
N GLN A 199 28.58 -7.02 -27.61
CA GLN A 199 28.12 -8.37 -27.26
C GLN A 199 28.87 -9.45 -28.04
N THR A 200 29.14 -9.23 -29.33
CA THR A 200 29.95 -10.16 -30.14
C THR A 200 31.39 -10.22 -29.62
N VAL A 201 32.01 -9.08 -29.39
CA VAL A 201 33.41 -8.98 -28.95
C VAL A 201 33.62 -9.61 -27.57
N GLN A 202 32.64 -9.52 -26.67
CA GLN A 202 32.66 -10.15 -25.36
C GLN A 202 32.60 -11.69 -25.40
N THR A 203 32.23 -12.31 -26.53
CA THR A 203 32.23 -13.78 -26.67
C THR A 203 33.59 -14.36 -27.06
N TYR A 204 34.55 -13.52 -27.47
CA TYR A 204 35.87 -13.97 -27.87
C TYR A 204 36.70 -14.42 -26.66
N SER A 205 37.31 -15.60 -26.76
CA SER A 205 38.31 -16.06 -25.79
C SER A 205 39.64 -15.39 -26.10
N LEU A 206 40.16 -14.60 -25.15
CA LEU A 206 41.45 -13.92 -25.27
C LEU A 206 42.56 -14.63 -24.47
N ASP A 207 42.21 -15.72 -23.76
CA ASP A 207 43.04 -16.40 -22.77
C ASP A 207 43.66 -17.72 -23.29
N GLU A 208 43.18 -18.25 -24.43
CA GLU A 208 43.62 -19.54 -25.00
C GLU A 208 44.28 -19.41 -26.39
N LEU A 209 44.96 -20.47 -26.84
CA LEU A 209 45.58 -20.57 -28.19
C LEU A 209 44.48 -20.61 -29.27
N VAL A 210 44.26 -19.46 -29.89
CA VAL A 210 43.26 -19.24 -30.94
C VAL A 210 43.76 -19.74 -32.31
N PHE A 211 42.92 -20.41 -33.10
CA PHE A 211 43.27 -20.82 -34.47
C PHE A 211 43.45 -19.57 -35.37
N GLU A 212 44.28 -19.64 -36.42
CA GLU A 212 44.62 -18.47 -37.28
C GLU A 212 43.37 -17.74 -37.84
N ASN A 213 42.31 -18.47 -38.16
CA ASN A 213 41.04 -17.89 -38.64
C ASN A 213 40.27 -17.12 -37.54
N GLU A 214 40.33 -17.58 -36.30
CA GLU A 214 39.66 -16.93 -35.16
C GLU A 214 40.44 -15.66 -34.73
N VAL A 215 41.77 -15.66 -34.86
CA VAL A 215 42.62 -14.47 -34.64
C VAL A 215 42.18 -13.30 -35.53
N ILE A 216 41.87 -13.59 -36.81
CA ILE A 216 41.37 -12.60 -37.77
C ILE A 216 40.00 -12.05 -37.33
N GLU A 217 39.10 -12.92 -36.87
CA GLU A 217 37.76 -12.51 -36.40
C GLU A 217 37.83 -11.62 -35.15
N VAL A 218 38.69 -11.97 -34.19
CA VAL A 218 38.91 -11.17 -32.97
C VAL A 218 39.41 -9.77 -33.32
N VAL A 219 40.48 -9.68 -34.11
CA VAL A 219 41.07 -8.38 -34.50
C VAL A 219 40.06 -7.53 -35.26
N ARG A 220 39.34 -8.10 -36.23
CA ARG A 220 38.31 -7.37 -36.97
C ARG A 220 37.16 -6.91 -36.08
N GLY A 221 36.72 -7.74 -35.13
CA GLY A 221 35.66 -7.39 -34.19
C GLY A 221 36.04 -6.20 -33.32
N PHE A 222 37.26 -6.18 -32.77
CA PHE A 222 37.76 -5.06 -31.98
C PHE A 222 38.06 -3.80 -32.82
N GLN A 223 38.53 -3.95 -34.06
CA GLN A 223 38.67 -2.83 -35.01
C GLN A 223 37.32 -2.20 -35.32
N ASN A 224 36.30 -3.02 -35.60
CA ASN A 224 34.95 -2.54 -35.85
C ASN A 224 34.38 -1.82 -34.62
N LEU A 225 34.56 -2.40 -33.43
CA LEU A 225 34.14 -1.78 -32.17
C LEU A 225 34.81 -0.41 -31.95
N SER A 226 36.12 -0.32 -32.15
CA SER A 226 36.88 0.93 -31.97
C SER A 226 36.42 2.02 -32.96
N ASN A 227 36.23 1.66 -34.24
CA ASN A 227 35.75 2.59 -35.26
C ASN A 227 34.33 3.09 -34.95
N GLU A 228 33.41 2.20 -34.58
CA GLU A 228 32.04 2.57 -34.20
C GLU A 228 32.01 3.52 -32.99
N MET A 229 32.90 3.30 -32.02
CA MET A 229 33.04 4.17 -30.85
C MET A 229 33.57 5.56 -31.21
N GLU A 230 34.61 5.63 -32.05
CA GLU A 230 35.17 6.91 -32.49
C GLU A 230 34.13 7.72 -33.27
N ASP A 231 33.42 7.08 -34.18
CA ASP A 231 32.33 7.68 -34.95
C ASP A 231 31.17 8.16 -34.05
N ALA A 232 30.94 7.53 -32.90
CA ALA A 232 29.84 7.88 -32.00
C ALA A 232 30.16 9.04 -31.04
N LYS A 233 31.42 9.32 -30.71
CA LYS A 233 31.81 10.32 -29.70
C LYS A 233 31.16 11.69 -29.92
N ASN A 234 31.26 12.21 -31.15
CA ASN A 234 30.72 13.52 -31.48
C ASN A 234 29.18 13.56 -31.40
N ASP A 235 28.51 12.48 -31.80
CA ASP A 235 27.04 12.40 -31.73
C ASP A 235 26.54 12.26 -30.29
N VAL A 236 27.29 11.57 -29.41
CA VAL A 236 26.98 11.50 -27.98
C VAL A 236 27.15 12.88 -27.32
N ILE A 237 28.15 13.65 -27.71
CA ILE A 237 28.35 15.04 -27.23
C ILE A 237 27.19 15.93 -27.71
N GLN A 238 26.83 15.88 -28.99
CA GLN A 238 25.70 16.62 -29.52
C GLN A 238 24.38 16.22 -28.84
N LEU A 239 24.18 14.92 -28.57
CA LEU A 239 23.03 14.42 -27.84
C LEU A 239 22.98 15.01 -26.43
N LYS A 240 24.10 15.03 -25.69
CA LYS A 240 24.19 15.64 -24.37
C LYS A 240 23.78 17.11 -24.38
N GLU A 241 24.34 17.89 -25.30
CA GLU A 241 24.04 19.32 -25.45
C GLU A 241 22.57 19.53 -25.83
N HIS A 242 22.05 18.68 -26.71
CA HIS A 242 20.66 18.74 -27.13
C HIS A 242 19.69 18.44 -25.98
N ILE A 243 19.91 17.37 -25.21
CA ILE A 243 19.07 17.04 -24.05
C ILE A 243 19.15 18.14 -22.98
N ALA A 244 20.32 18.73 -22.75
CA ALA A 244 20.47 19.88 -21.86
C ALA A 244 19.65 21.08 -22.33
N SER A 245 19.58 21.35 -23.64
CA SER A 245 18.75 22.45 -24.19
C SER A 245 17.23 22.26 -24.01
N LEU A 246 16.80 21.02 -23.74
CA LEU A 246 15.42 20.62 -23.51
C LEU A 246 15.04 20.56 -22.02
N SER A 247 15.91 21.01 -21.10
CA SER A 247 15.69 20.94 -19.64
C SER A 247 14.35 21.51 -19.19
N ASP A 248 13.89 22.62 -19.80
CA ASP A 248 12.62 23.28 -19.48
C ASP A 248 11.38 22.38 -19.74
N TYR A 249 11.57 21.29 -20.48
CA TYR A 249 10.52 20.34 -20.87
C TYR A 249 10.67 18.97 -20.20
N GLN A 250 11.68 18.79 -19.34
CA GLN A 250 11.93 17.54 -18.63
C GLN A 250 10.68 17.04 -17.88
N TYR A 251 9.93 17.97 -17.30
CA TYR A 251 8.69 17.69 -16.56
C TYR A 251 7.42 18.00 -17.34
N PHE A 252 7.51 18.27 -18.64
CA PHE A 252 6.36 18.72 -19.45
C PHE A 252 5.21 17.71 -19.39
N LYS A 253 5.51 16.42 -19.48
CA LYS A 253 4.50 15.37 -19.33
C LYS A 253 3.82 15.44 -17.95
N ASP A 254 4.61 15.53 -16.88
CA ASP A 254 4.07 15.46 -15.52
C ASP A 254 3.29 16.72 -15.17
N GLU A 255 3.66 17.89 -15.71
CA GLU A 255 2.84 19.10 -15.65
C GLU A 255 1.48 18.91 -16.36
N TYR A 256 1.48 18.32 -17.57
CA TYR A 256 0.25 18.02 -18.31
C TYR A 256 -0.64 17.01 -17.57
N GLU A 257 -0.06 15.92 -17.05
CA GLU A 257 -0.81 14.91 -16.31
C GLU A 257 -1.32 15.41 -14.94
N ARG A 258 -0.68 16.42 -14.35
CA ARG A 258 -1.11 17.06 -13.09
C ARG A 258 -2.30 18.00 -13.27
N ASN A 259 -2.64 18.40 -14.50
CA ASN A 259 -3.80 19.24 -14.77
C ASN A 259 -4.94 18.45 -15.45
N PRO A 260 -5.88 17.88 -14.67
CA PRO A 260 -6.98 17.08 -15.22
C PRO A 260 -7.93 17.88 -16.12
N GLU A 261 -7.94 19.22 -16.03
CA GLU A 261 -8.80 20.07 -16.86
C GLU A 261 -8.37 20.10 -18.33
N LEU A 262 -7.05 20.02 -18.61
CA LEU A 262 -6.54 20.00 -19.98
C LEU A 262 -7.05 18.81 -20.78
N GLU A 263 -7.41 17.74 -20.09
CA GLU A 263 -7.77 16.48 -20.71
C GLU A 263 -9.26 16.37 -21.05
N LYS A 264 -10.12 17.12 -20.36
CA LYS A 264 -11.58 17.06 -20.52
C LYS A 264 -12.04 17.26 -21.97
N PRO A 265 -11.49 18.22 -22.74
CA PRO A 265 -11.83 18.36 -24.15
C PRO A 265 -11.51 17.11 -24.99
N MET A 266 -10.40 16.42 -24.69
CA MET A 266 -9.99 15.22 -25.44
C MET A 266 -10.86 14.01 -25.07
N ILE A 267 -11.25 13.89 -23.80
CA ILE A 267 -12.26 12.92 -23.37
C ILE A 267 -13.54 13.11 -24.16
N LEU A 268 -14.03 14.35 -24.28
CA LEU A 268 -15.27 14.64 -25.00
C LEU A 268 -15.18 14.25 -26.49
N ILE A 269 -14.10 14.63 -27.17
CA ILE A 269 -13.87 14.27 -28.59
C ILE A 269 -13.86 12.76 -28.77
N GLY A 270 -13.12 12.02 -27.94
CA GLY A 270 -13.00 10.56 -28.08
C GLY A 270 -14.31 9.83 -27.79
N LEU A 271 -15.14 10.35 -26.88
CA LEU A 271 -16.46 9.80 -26.61
C LEU A 271 -17.43 10.08 -27.75
N ALA A 272 -17.47 11.29 -28.28
CA ALA A 272 -18.34 11.68 -29.39
C ALA A 272 -18.00 10.90 -30.68
N GLU A 273 -16.72 10.65 -30.96
CA GLU A 273 -16.31 9.75 -32.03
C GLU A 273 -16.87 8.33 -31.82
N THR A 274 -16.71 7.80 -30.61
CA THR A 274 -17.20 6.46 -30.27
C THR A 274 -18.72 6.38 -30.45
N CYS A 275 -19.45 7.42 -30.03
CA CYS A 275 -20.88 7.54 -30.24
C CYS A 275 -21.24 7.51 -31.73
N ARG A 276 -20.54 8.30 -32.57
CA ARG A 276 -20.73 8.32 -34.03
C ARG A 276 -20.60 6.92 -34.65
N ASP A 277 -19.53 6.21 -34.32
CA ASP A 277 -19.22 4.88 -34.86
C ASP A 277 -20.28 3.83 -34.50
N PHE A 278 -20.88 3.93 -33.31
CA PHE A 278 -21.78 2.91 -32.77
C PHE A 278 -23.27 3.27 -32.84
N ARG A 279 -23.61 4.54 -33.13
CA ARG A 279 -25.02 5.00 -33.27
C ARG A 279 -25.79 4.21 -34.32
N ARG A 280 -25.14 3.83 -35.43
CA ARG A 280 -25.75 3.09 -36.55
C ARG A 280 -25.69 1.57 -36.42
N VAL A 281 -24.99 1.05 -35.40
CA VAL A 281 -24.86 -0.40 -35.20
C VAL A 281 -26.18 -0.97 -34.71
N LYS A 282 -26.72 -1.96 -35.43
CA LYS A 282 -27.94 -2.68 -35.05
C LYS A 282 -27.59 -4.13 -34.71
N ILE A 283 -27.79 -4.50 -33.45
CA ILE A 283 -27.59 -5.89 -33.01
C ILE A 283 -28.82 -6.73 -33.37
N PRO A 284 -28.68 -7.81 -34.17
CA PRO A 284 -29.81 -8.65 -34.58
C PRO A 284 -30.53 -9.29 -33.38
N SER A 285 -31.85 -9.45 -33.47
CA SER A 285 -32.65 -10.07 -32.39
C SER A 285 -32.23 -11.50 -32.06
N SER A 286 -31.65 -12.23 -33.02
CA SER A 286 -31.04 -13.55 -32.79
C SER A 286 -29.88 -13.48 -31.81
N VAL A 287 -28.97 -12.51 -31.99
CA VAL A 287 -27.81 -12.29 -31.11
C VAL A 287 -28.25 -11.86 -29.71
N GLN A 288 -29.22 -10.95 -29.62
CA GLN A 288 -29.77 -10.52 -28.32
C GLN A 288 -30.36 -11.70 -27.54
N ARG A 289 -31.04 -12.63 -28.22
CA ARG A 289 -31.61 -13.84 -27.60
C ARG A 289 -30.52 -14.79 -27.08
N VAL A 290 -29.42 -14.95 -27.82
CA VAL A 290 -28.29 -15.77 -27.36
C VAL A 290 -27.64 -15.15 -26.12
N LEU A 291 -27.38 -13.84 -26.14
CA LEU A 291 -26.83 -13.14 -24.98
C LEU A 291 -27.74 -13.23 -23.76
N LYS A 292 -29.05 -13.05 -23.93
CA LYS A 292 -30.04 -13.25 -22.86
C LYS A 292 -29.94 -14.64 -22.24
N ARG A 293 -29.85 -15.69 -23.08
CA ARG A 293 -29.69 -17.07 -22.61
C ARG A 293 -28.39 -17.25 -21.82
N ASN A 294 -27.26 -16.74 -22.34
CA ASN A 294 -25.97 -16.84 -21.65
C ASN A 294 -26.00 -16.10 -20.30
N PHE A 295 -26.64 -14.93 -20.24
CA PHE A 295 -26.81 -14.17 -18.99
C PHE A 295 -27.70 -14.92 -17.98
N GLY A 296 -28.76 -15.59 -18.43
CA GLY A 296 -29.57 -16.46 -17.57
C GLY A 296 -28.75 -17.61 -16.96
N ILE A 297 -27.89 -18.26 -17.75
CA ILE A 297 -27.00 -19.32 -17.27
C ILE A 297 -26.00 -18.77 -16.22
N LEU A 298 -25.51 -17.54 -16.40
CA LEU A 298 -24.66 -16.88 -15.40
C LEU A 298 -25.41 -16.54 -14.11
N ASP A 299 -26.67 -16.10 -14.20
CA ASP A 299 -27.50 -15.82 -13.03
C ASP A 299 -27.70 -17.09 -12.18
N ASP A 300 -27.90 -18.25 -12.82
CA ASP A 300 -28.02 -19.55 -12.15
C ASP A 300 -26.71 -19.94 -11.45
N MET A 301 -25.58 -19.76 -12.13
CA MET A 301 -24.25 -20.00 -11.53
C MET A 301 -24.00 -19.08 -10.33
N LYS A 302 -24.36 -17.80 -10.44
CA LYS A 302 -24.19 -16.80 -9.39
C LYS A 302 -25.00 -17.14 -8.15
N GLU A 303 -26.24 -17.57 -8.31
CA GLU A 303 -27.09 -17.95 -7.18
C GLU A 303 -26.49 -19.15 -6.41
N PHE A 304 -25.88 -20.09 -7.13
CA PHE A 304 -25.13 -21.17 -6.50
C PHE A 304 -23.87 -20.66 -5.79
N VAL A 305 -23.07 -19.81 -6.43
CA VAL A 305 -21.84 -19.25 -5.85
C VAL A 305 -22.10 -18.45 -4.57
N LYS A 306 -23.18 -17.67 -4.51
CA LYS A 306 -23.60 -16.97 -3.26
C LYS A 306 -23.76 -17.92 -2.07
N SER A 307 -24.27 -19.12 -2.29
CA SER A 307 -24.45 -20.12 -1.23
C SER A 307 -23.13 -20.63 -0.63
N LEU A 308 -22.01 -20.42 -1.32
CA LEU A 308 -20.66 -20.80 -0.87
C LEU A 308 -19.98 -19.71 -0.03
N GLY A 309 -20.53 -18.48 0.02
CA GLY A 309 -19.99 -17.38 0.84
C GLY A 309 -18.52 -17.08 0.54
N SER A 310 -17.72 -16.90 1.60
CA SER A 310 -16.29 -16.57 1.52
C SER A 310 -15.35 -17.76 1.32
N VAL A 311 -15.87 -18.93 0.91
CA VAL A 311 -15.06 -20.16 0.73
C VAL A 311 -13.93 -19.94 -0.29
N PHE A 312 -14.21 -19.25 -1.39
CA PHE A 312 -13.21 -19.02 -2.43
C PHE A 312 -12.11 -18.04 -1.98
N ASP A 313 -12.45 -17.01 -1.18
CA ASP A 313 -11.47 -16.09 -0.58
C ASP A 313 -10.52 -16.84 0.35
N PHE A 314 -11.07 -17.76 1.14
CA PHE A 314 -10.29 -18.61 2.03
C PHE A 314 -9.39 -19.58 1.26
N ILE A 315 -9.87 -20.20 0.18
CA ILE A 315 -9.04 -21.09 -0.66
C ILE A 315 -7.87 -20.30 -1.28
N GLU A 316 -8.16 -19.17 -1.93
CA GLU A 316 -7.13 -18.36 -2.61
C GLU A 316 -6.09 -17.84 -1.61
N THR A 317 -6.54 -17.25 -0.51
CA THR A 317 -5.65 -16.64 0.47
C THR A 317 -4.90 -17.72 1.26
N ASN A 318 -5.62 -18.63 1.90
CA ASN A 318 -5.07 -19.52 2.92
C ASN A 318 -4.60 -20.86 2.37
N MET A 319 -5.21 -21.41 1.32
CA MET A 319 -4.85 -22.74 0.78
C MET A 319 -4.00 -22.69 -0.50
N ILE A 320 -3.87 -21.52 -1.14
CA ILE A 320 -3.07 -21.33 -2.36
C ILE A 320 -1.89 -20.40 -2.11
N LYS A 321 -2.09 -19.19 -1.60
CA LYS A 321 -0.98 -18.24 -1.43
C LYS A 321 -0.03 -18.62 -0.29
N TYR A 322 -0.54 -18.81 0.93
CA TYR A 322 0.30 -19.13 2.09
C TYR A 322 1.13 -20.44 1.94
N PRO A 323 0.53 -21.59 1.58
CA PRO A 323 1.26 -22.86 1.59
C PRO A 323 2.33 -22.97 0.51
N ASN A 324 2.33 -22.05 -0.45
CA ASN A 324 3.22 -22.06 -1.60
C ASN A 324 4.09 -20.79 -1.69
N ALA A 325 4.12 -19.98 -0.61
CA ALA A 325 5.06 -18.89 -0.47
C ALA A 325 6.50 -19.44 -0.29
N PRO A 326 7.54 -18.69 -0.69
CA PRO A 326 8.94 -19.13 -0.51
C PRO A 326 9.31 -19.45 0.95
N SER A 327 8.62 -18.85 1.92
CA SER A 327 8.84 -19.06 3.36
C SER A 327 7.94 -20.14 4.00
N ALA A 328 7.18 -20.88 3.20
CA ALA A 328 6.27 -21.93 3.66
C ALA A 328 6.95 -23.03 4.51
N ASP A 329 8.27 -23.23 4.35
CA ASP A 329 9.09 -24.19 5.10
C ASP A 329 9.65 -23.66 6.42
N LEU A 330 9.34 -22.40 6.79
CA LEU A 330 9.78 -21.78 8.05
C LEU A 330 8.77 -21.97 9.19
N LYS A 331 7.53 -22.40 8.89
CA LYS A 331 6.43 -22.55 9.86
C LYS A 331 5.60 -23.81 9.64
N GLY A 332 4.79 -24.14 10.65
CA GLY A 332 3.86 -25.27 10.63
C GLY A 332 4.51 -26.63 10.83
N PHE A 333 3.71 -27.70 10.70
CA PHE A 333 4.18 -29.07 10.95
C PHE A 333 5.32 -29.51 10.04
N GLY A 334 5.36 -29.01 8.79
CA GLY A 334 6.48 -29.26 7.88
C GLY A 334 7.79 -28.73 8.45
N ALA A 335 7.81 -27.47 8.87
CA ALA A 335 8.96 -26.82 9.48
C ALA A 335 9.37 -27.46 10.81
N ILE A 336 8.42 -27.83 11.67
CA ILE A 336 8.69 -28.52 12.94
C ILE A 336 9.34 -29.89 12.69
N SER A 337 8.85 -30.63 11.70
CA SER A 337 9.45 -31.91 11.29
C SER A 337 10.86 -31.74 10.76
N GLN A 338 11.08 -30.68 9.99
CA GLN A 338 12.39 -30.37 9.44
C GLN A 338 13.36 -29.94 10.55
N LEU A 339 12.93 -29.09 11.49
CA LEU A 339 13.72 -28.71 12.66
C LEU A 339 14.10 -29.92 13.52
N SER A 340 13.18 -30.87 13.73
CA SER A 340 13.50 -32.11 14.45
C SER A 340 14.61 -32.90 13.73
N SER A 341 14.55 -33.00 12.40
CA SER A 341 15.59 -33.64 11.61
C SER A 341 16.92 -32.89 11.70
N GLU A 342 16.88 -31.56 11.67
CA GLU A 342 18.06 -30.68 11.76
C GLU A 342 18.76 -30.75 13.13
N ILE A 343 18.00 -31.08 14.17
CA ILE A 343 18.55 -31.36 15.50
C ILE A 343 19.18 -32.76 15.52
N ASP A 344 18.50 -33.76 14.99
CA ASP A 344 18.92 -35.16 15.00
C ASP A 344 20.15 -35.43 14.11
N ASP A 345 20.29 -34.71 12.99
CA ASP A 345 21.41 -34.84 12.04
C ASP A 345 22.62 -33.95 12.38
N HIS A 346 22.60 -33.30 13.54
CA HIS A 346 23.64 -32.38 14.00
C HIS A 346 23.87 -31.16 13.09
N SER A 347 22.95 -30.83 12.16
CA SER A 347 23.09 -29.65 11.30
C SER A 347 22.98 -28.33 12.07
N LEU A 348 22.46 -28.33 13.30
CA LEU A 348 22.56 -27.18 14.22
C LEU A 348 23.90 -27.08 14.98
N ASN A 349 24.83 -28.02 14.79
CA ASN A 349 26.16 -27.93 15.40
C ASN A 349 26.86 -26.65 14.94
N GLY A 350 27.57 -26.01 15.87
CA GLY A 350 28.17 -24.69 15.71
C GLY A 350 27.24 -23.54 16.11
N LEU A 351 25.93 -23.64 15.86
CA LEU A 351 24.94 -22.66 16.36
C LEU A 351 24.63 -22.88 17.85
N LEU A 352 24.58 -24.15 18.28
CA LEU A 352 24.38 -24.55 19.68
C LEU A 352 25.70 -25.09 20.25
N LYS A 353 26.12 -24.58 21.41
CA LYS A 353 27.48 -24.75 21.95
C LYS A 353 27.89 -26.19 22.29
N ASN A 354 26.97 -27.08 22.67
CA ASN A 354 27.26 -28.47 23.04
C ASN A 354 26.02 -29.39 22.96
N GLN A 355 26.24 -30.71 23.07
CA GLN A 355 25.18 -31.73 23.05
C GLN A 355 24.17 -31.57 24.21
N THR A 356 24.62 -31.14 25.38
CA THR A 356 23.77 -30.89 26.55
C THR A 356 22.74 -29.78 26.29
N ASN A 357 23.11 -28.73 25.56
CA ASN A 357 22.20 -27.65 25.16
C ASN A 357 21.15 -28.16 24.17
N ILE A 358 21.54 -29.05 23.25
CA ILE A 358 20.61 -29.70 22.31
C ILE A 358 19.58 -30.55 23.08
N GLU A 359 20.03 -31.36 24.03
CA GLU A 359 19.12 -32.16 24.88
C GLU A 359 18.18 -31.27 25.71
N LYS A 360 18.69 -30.18 26.28
CA LYS A 360 17.88 -29.21 27.04
C LYS A 360 16.85 -28.50 26.15
N LEU A 361 17.21 -28.17 24.91
CA LEU A 361 16.29 -27.61 23.92
C LEU A 361 15.22 -28.63 23.50
N MET A 362 15.60 -29.88 23.24
CA MET A 362 14.68 -30.97 22.91
C MET A 362 13.69 -31.26 24.04
N ASP A 363 14.14 -31.19 25.29
CA ASP A 363 13.27 -31.27 26.46
C ASP A 363 12.27 -30.12 26.50
N GLY A 364 12.71 -28.88 26.25
CA GLY A 364 11.86 -27.70 26.19
C GLY A 364 10.83 -27.72 25.05
N LEU A 365 11.20 -28.26 23.90
CA LEU A 365 10.33 -28.41 22.71
C LEU A 365 9.55 -29.74 22.66
N SER A 366 9.69 -30.58 23.69
CA SER A 366 9.02 -31.88 23.75
C SER A 366 7.50 -31.83 23.52
N PRO A 367 6.75 -30.83 24.04
CA PRO A 367 5.31 -30.71 23.76
C PRO A 367 4.99 -30.61 22.27
N ILE A 368 5.63 -29.69 21.54
CA ILE A 368 5.33 -29.45 20.13
C ILE A 368 5.85 -30.57 19.22
N PHE A 369 7.01 -31.17 19.51
CA PHE A 369 7.49 -32.34 18.78
C PHE A 369 6.60 -33.57 19.00
N THR A 370 6.08 -33.76 20.22
CA THR A 370 5.11 -34.85 20.47
C THR A 370 3.81 -34.61 19.70
N ALA A 371 3.33 -33.37 19.67
CA ALA A 371 2.15 -33.00 18.89
C ALA A 371 2.35 -33.28 17.40
N GLN A 372 3.51 -32.92 16.85
CA GLN A 372 3.86 -33.20 15.46
C GLN A 372 3.91 -34.70 15.17
N LYS A 373 4.60 -35.50 16.00
CA LYS A 373 4.73 -36.96 15.79
C LYS A 373 3.42 -37.73 15.97
N THR A 374 2.54 -37.28 16.86
CA THR A 374 1.29 -38.03 17.21
C THR A 374 0.04 -37.54 16.48
N SER A 375 0.10 -36.38 15.80
CA SER A 375 -1.04 -35.80 15.11
C SER A 375 -1.14 -36.30 13.67
N LYS A 376 -2.32 -36.81 13.29
CA LYS A 376 -2.63 -37.11 11.88
C LYS A 376 -2.64 -35.86 10.99
N LEU A 377 -2.76 -34.66 11.58
CA LEU A 377 -2.72 -33.39 10.86
C LEU A 377 -1.31 -33.03 10.36
N ALA A 378 -0.26 -33.56 10.99
CA ALA A 378 1.12 -33.30 10.56
C ALA A 378 1.45 -33.90 9.20
N ASN A 379 0.65 -34.86 8.72
CA ASN A 379 0.82 -35.50 7.41
C ASN A 379 0.07 -34.79 6.28
N ILE A 380 -0.61 -33.67 6.57
CA ILE A 380 -1.34 -32.89 5.57
C ILE A 380 -0.41 -31.82 4.99
N SER A 381 -0.44 -31.67 3.67
CA SER A 381 0.09 -30.49 2.99
C SER A 381 -0.98 -29.87 2.11
N PHE A 382 -1.03 -28.54 2.10
CA PHE A 382 -1.86 -27.74 1.17
C PHE A 382 -1.04 -27.19 -0.01
N SER A 383 0.27 -27.45 -0.05
CA SER A 383 1.11 -27.07 -1.18
C SER A 383 0.67 -27.78 -2.46
N THR A 384 0.66 -27.08 -3.59
CA THR A 384 0.28 -27.64 -4.90
C THR A 384 1.15 -27.10 -6.03
N ASN A 385 1.14 -27.78 -7.17
CA ASN A 385 1.97 -27.39 -8.31
C ASN A 385 1.48 -26.07 -8.95
N GLN A 386 2.35 -25.41 -9.72
CA GLN A 386 2.06 -24.11 -10.34
C GLN A 386 0.80 -24.12 -11.21
N LYS A 387 0.63 -25.14 -12.07
CA LYS A 387 -0.52 -25.20 -12.99
C LYS A 387 -1.83 -25.21 -12.22
N THR A 388 -1.91 -25.99 -11.14
CA THR A 388 -3.10 -26.03 -10.27
C THR A 388 -3.35 -24.68 -9.61
N ARG A 389 -2.29 -24.01 -9.09
CA ARG A 389 -2.42 -22.66 -8.49
C ARG A 389 -3.01 -21.66 -9.48
N ASP A 390 -2.49 -21.65 -10.70
CA ASP A 390 -2.93 -20.73 -11.75
C ASP A 390 -4.41 -20.93 -12.09
N VAL A 391 -4.84 -22.19 -12.20
CA VAL A 391 -6.25 -22.54 -12.45
C VAL A 391 -7.14 -22.08 -11.30
N VAL A 392 -6.76 -22.36 -10.05
CA VAL A 392 -7.57 -21.96 -8.88
C VAL A 392 -7.67 -20.44 -8.77
N SER A 393 -6.57 -19.71 -8.99
CA SER A 393 -6.56 -18.24 -8.95
C SER A 393 -7.39 -17.62 -10.08
N ASN A 394 -7.38 -18.20 -11.28
CA ASN A 394 -8.26 -17.77 -12.38
C ASN A 394 -9.75 -18.01 -12.05
N ILE A 395 -10.09 -19.15 -11.44
CA ILE A 395 -11.46 -19.44 -10.98
C ILE A 395 -11.88 -18.49 -9.87
N TYR A 396 -10.99 -18.19 -8.93
CA TYR A 396 -11.20 -17.18 -7.92
C TYR A 396 -11.53 -15.81 -8.53
N SER A 397 -10.76 -15.37 -9.54
CA SER A 397 -11.07 -14.13 -10.27
C SER A 397 -12.45 -14.17 -10.95
N ILE A 398 -12.86 -15.31 -11.50
CA ILE A 398 -14.19 -15.46 -12.11
C ILE A 398 -15.28 -15.35 -11.05
N VAL A 399 -15.12 -16.03 -9.90
CA VAL A 399 -16.08 -15.96 -8.78
C VAL A 399 -16.20 -14.55 -8.23
N ARG A 400 -15.07 -13.85 -8.05
CA ARG A 400 -15.06 -12.45 -7.61
C ARG A 400 -15.84 -11.54 -8.56
N ASP A 401 -15.52 -11.61 -9.86
CA ASP A 401 -16.20 -10.84 -10.90
C ASP A 401 -17.71 -11.17 -10.96
N LEU A 402 -18.10 -12.44 -10.71
CA LEU A 402 -19.50 -12.88 -10.67
C LEU A 402 -20.27 -12.29 -9.48
N ASN A 403 -19.61 -12.17 -8.33
CA ASN A 403 -20.17 -11.56 -7.13
C ASN A 403 -20.31 -10.03 -7.24
N GLU A 404 -19.56 -9.37 -8.12
CA GLU A 404 -19.70 -7.93 -8.36
C GLU A 404 -20.99 -7.54 -9.09
N ILE A 405 -21.59 -8.47 -9.85
CA ILE A 405 -22.86 -8.22 -10.53
C ILE A 405 -23.93 -8.00 -9.46
N SER A 406 -24.69 -6.90 -9.53
CA SER A 406 -25.64 -6.57 -8.46
C SER A 406 -27.03 -7.18 -8.68
N SER A 407 -27.50 -7.22 -9.93
CA SER A 407 -28.85 -7.67 -10.30
C SER A 407 -28.83 -8.98 -11.11
N LYS A 408 -30.02 -9.48 -11.48
CA LYS A 408 -30.16 -10.56 -12.46
C LYS A 408 -30.07 -9.98 -13.88
N VAL A 409 -29.14 -10.48 -14.67
CA VAL A 409 -28.84 -9.95 -16.02
C VAL A 409 -29.66 -10.63 -17.12
N GLY A 410 -30.17 -11.85 -16.89
CA GLY A 410 -30.98 -12.61 -17.85
C GLY A 410 -32.35 -11.99 -18.18
N ASN A 411 -32.81 -11.01 -17.40
CA ASN A 411 -34.10 -10.32 -17.59
C ASN A 411 -33.98 -8.95 -18.27
N GLN A 412 -32.79 -8.57 -18.75
CA GLN A 412 -32.49 -7.24 -19.27
C GLN A 412 -32.83 -7.06 -20.76
N ASP A 413 -34.06 -7.42 -21.17
CA ASP A 413 -34.47 -7.51 -22.58
C ASP A 413 -34.42 -6.19 -23.35
N SER A 414 -34.60 -5.07 -22.66
CA SER A 414 -34.63 -3.74 -23.28
C SER A 414 -33.25 -3.09 -23.43
N ILE A 415 -32.17 -3.66 -22.88
CA ILE A 415 -30.91 -2.92 -22.72
C ILE A 415 -30.32 -2.44 -24.06
N PHE A 416 -30.44 -3.25 -25.12
CA PHE A 416 -30.00 -2.85 -26.46
C PHE A 416 -30.84 -1.73 -27.06
N ASN A 417 -32.15 -1.71 -26.77
CA ASN A 417 -33.04 -0.63 -27.19
C ASN A 417 -32.73 0.65 -26.39
N ASP A 418 -32.45 0.53 -25.10
CA ASP A 418 -32.10 1.65 -24.22
C ASP A 418 -30.78 2.30 -24.67
N TYR A 419 -29.75 1.50 -24.96
CA TYR A 419 -28.50 1.99 -25.55
C TYR A 419 -28.74 2.73 -26.86
N ARG A 420 -29.52 2.13 -27.77
CA ARG A 420 -29.81 2.74 -29.07
C ARG A 420 -30.59 4.04 -28.91
N HIS A 421 -31.54 4.11 -27.99
CA HIS A 421 -32.27 5.32 -27.65
C HIS A 421 -31.31 6.41 -27.17
N CYS A 422 -30.44 6.09 -26.21
CA CYS A 422 -29.48 7.05 -25.67
C CYS A 422 -28.51 7.59 -26.72
N LEU A 423 -27.90 6.73 -27.54
CA LEU A 423 -26.96 7.13 -28.58
C LEU A 423 -27.60 8.02 -29.67
N ASN A 424 -28.93 7.98 -29.83
CA ASN A 424 -29.68 8.79 -30.78
C ASN A 424 -30.20 10.11 -30.18
N THR A 425 -29.89 10.43 -28.91
CA THR A 425 -30.37 11.68 -28.26
C THR A 425 -29.66 12.93 -28.80
N SER A 426 -28.48 12.76 -29.39
CA SER A 426 -27.73 13.80 -30.10
C SER A 426 -27.57 13.38 -31.56
N GLU A 427 -27.77 14.29 -32.51
CA GLU A 427 -27.56 14.05 -33.95
C GLU A 427 -26.22 14.59 -34.47
N TYR A 428 -25.33 15.05 -33.59
CA TYR A 428 -24.04 15.62 -34.00
C TYR A 428 -23.12 14.58 -34.66
N PHE A 429 -22.38 15.02 -35.67
CA PHE A 429 -21.37 14.25 -36.38
C PHE A 429 -20.03 14.97 -36.29
N LEU A 430 -19.06 14.29 -35.69
CA LEU A 430 -17.70 14.79 -35.53
C LEU A 430 -16.91 14.67 -36.84
N ASP A 431 -16.07 15.67 -37.13
CA ASP A 431 -15.14 15.64 -38.26
C ASP A 431 -14.33 14.32 -38.29
N GLY A 432 -14.14 13.75 -39.47
CA GLY A 432 -13.49 12.46 -39.68
C GLY A 432 -12.03 12.42 -39.23
N ASP A 433 -11.34 13.57 -39.22
CA ASP A 433 -9.90 13.64 -38.98
C ASP A 433 -9.50 13.93 -37.51
N LEU A 434 -10.41 14.46 -36.69
CA LEU A 434 -10.18 14.74 -35.26
C LEU A 434 -9.76 13.54 -34.40
N PRO A 435 -10.25 12.31 -34.66
CA PRO A 435 -9.78 11.10 -34.00
C PRO A 435 -8.27 10.90 -34.06
N ASN A 436 -7.65 11.25 -35.18
CA ASN A 436 -6.20 11.14 -35.34
C ASN A 436 -5.47 12.10 -34.39
N ALA A 437 -6.08 13.23 -34.02
CA ALA A 437 -5.51 14.16 -33.06
C ALA A 437 -5.34 13.52 -31.67
N LEU A 438 -6.31 12.69 -31.24
CA LEU A 438 -6.25 11.98 -29.96
C LEU A 438 -5.12 10.96 -29.90
N VAL A 439 -4.89 10.25 -31.02
CA VAL A 439 -3.82 9.26 -31.13
C VAL A 439 -2.47 9.96 -31.09
N HIS A 440 -2.28 11.02 -31.88
CA HIS A 440 -1.02 11.77 -31.90
C HIS A 440 -0.71 12.48 -30.57
N GLU A 441 -1.72 13.01 -29.87
CA GLU A 441 -1.51 13.59 -28.54
C GLU A 441 -1.13 12.52 -27.51
N ALA A 442 -1.76 11.34 -27.56
CA ALA A 442 -1.41 10.22 -26.70
C ALA A 442 0.02 9.71 -26.99
N ASP A 443 0.36 9.49 -28.26
CA ASP A 443 1.69 9.03 -28.67
C ASP A 443 2.77 10.08 -28.36
N MET A 444 2.48 11.39 -28.52
CA MET A 444 3.36 12.47 -28.06
C MET A 444 3.64 12.37 -26.55
N CYS A 445 2.60 12.16 -25.73
CA CYS A 445 2.74 12.00 -24.28
C CYS A 445 3.54 10.75 -23.88
N ASP A 446 3.47 9.68 -24.68
CA ASP A 446 4.28 8.48 -24.47
C ASP A 446 5.74 8.71 -24.82
N ASN A 447 5.98 9.39 -25.94
CA ASN A 447 7.31 9.73 -26.40
C ASN A 447 8.01 10.74 -25.48
N LEU A 448 7.28 11.69 -24.86
CA LEU A 448 7.81 12.59 -23.83
C LEU A 448 8.39 11.85 -22.61
N TYR A 449 7.87 10.67 -22.28
CA TYR A 449 8.45 9.85 -21.22
C TYR A 449 9.58 8.95 -21.67
N ILE A 450 9.55 8.50 -22.92
CA ILE A 450 10.74 7.86 -23.46
C ILE A 450 11.88 8.88 -23.48
N LEU A 451 11.60 10.14 -23.78
CA LEU A 451 12.56 11.24 -23.69
C LEU A 451 13.14 11.39 -22.28
N SER A 452 12.33 11.21 -21.22
CA SER A 452 12.83 11.31 -19.83
C SER A 452 13.96 10.32 -19.52
N MET A 453 14.06 9.21 -20.27
CA MET A 453 15.13 8.22 -20.13
C MET A 453 16.49 8.70 -20.67
N PHE A 454 16.54 9.82 -21.40
CA PHE A 454 17.78 10.40 -21.92
C PHE A 454 18.49 11.32 -20.92
N TRP A 455 17.88 11.71 -19.80
CA TRP A 455 18.56 12.50 -18.75
C TRP A 455 19.48 11.62 -17.90
N ILE A 456 20.59 11.18 -18.50
CA ILE A 456 21.60 10.30 -17.89
C ILE A 456 22.96 11.00 -17.72
N ASP A 457 23.90 10.31 -17.07
CA ASP A 457 25.29 10.75 -16.98
C ASP A 457 26.06 10.50 -18.29
N TYR A 458 26.02 11.48 -19.19
CA TYR A 458 26.79 11.46 -20.42
C TYR A 458 28.31 11.59 -20.21
N GLN A 459 28.77 12.13 -19.07
CA GLN A 459 30.22 12.26 -18.82
C GLN A 459 30.86 10.88 -18.60
N LYS A 460 30.19 10.01 -17.85
CA LYS A 460 30.61 8.62 -17.67
C LYS A 460 30.71 7.90 -19.03
N LEU A 461 29.65 7.96 -19.84
CA LEU A 461 29.61 7.30 -21.16
C LEU A 461 30.72 7.81 -22.10
N THR A 462 30.92 9.12 -22.22
CA THR A 462 31.98 9.68 -23.08
C THR A 462 33.38 9.26 -22.59
N THR A 463 33.58 9.17 -21.28
CA THR A 463 34.84 8.71 -20.68
C THR A 463 35.09 7.24 -21.01
N GLU A 464 34.09 6.38 -20.88
CA GLU A 464 34.20 4.95 -21.20
C GLU A 464 34.51 4.69 -22.68
N LEU A 465 33.81 5.38 -23.58
CA LEU A 465 34.10 5.33 -25.03
C LEU A 465 35.54 5.77 -25.32
N THR A 466 36.00 6.84 -24.68
CA THR A 466 37.37 7.36 -24.87
C THR A 466 38.41 6.39 -24.33
N ASN A 467 38.21 5.84 -23.13
CA ASN A 467 39.13 4.89 -22.52
C ASN A 467 39.33 3.65 -23.40
N ILE A 468 38.25 3.07 -23.93
CA ILE A 468 38.34 1.88 -24.80
C ILE A 468 39.09 2.21 -26.10
N THR A 469 38.72 3.29 -26.79
CA THR A 469 39.42 3.72 -28.02
C THR A 469 40.91 4.00 -27.79
N SER A 470 41.27 4.53 -26.62
CA SER A 470 42.68 4.79 -26.26
C SER A 470 43.48 3.54 -25.88
N LEU A 471 42.81 2.51 -25.35
CA LEU A 471 43.44 1.23 -24.99
C LEU A 471 43.64 0.34 -26.22
N ILE A 472 42.71 0.38 -27.18
CA ILE A 472 42.79 -0.34 -28.46
C ILE A 472 43.52 0.53 -29.49
N THR A 473 44.72 1.03 -29.17
CA THR A 473 45.60 1.65 -30.16
C THR A 473 46.39 0.58 -30.90
N LEU A 474 45.85 0.11 -32.01
CA LEU A 474 46.53 -0.82 -32.91
C LEU A 474 47.61 -0.07 -33.69
N LYS A 475 48.89 -0.35 -33.42
CA LYS A 475 50.01 0.38 -34.04
C LYS A 475 50.19 0.06 -35.52
N ASP A 476 49.89 -1.18 -35.90
CA ASP A 476 49.81 -1.63 -37.29
C ASP A 476 48.49 -2.39 -37.51
N PRO A 477 47.39 -1.69 -37.83
CA PRO A 477 46.08 -2.31 -37.98
C PRO A 477 45.98 -3.27 -39.19
N ASN A 478 46.98 -3.30 -40.07
CA ASN A 478 47.03 -4.22 -41.21
C ASN A 478 47.79 -5.52 -40.89
N ASP A 479 48.60 -5.53 -39.82
CA ASP A 479 49.22 -6.75 -39.29
C ASP A 479 48.32 -7.36 -38.20
N ILE A 480 47.63 -8.44 -38.59
CA ILE A 480 46.65 -9.12 -37.74
C ILE A 480 47.31 -9.75 -36.52
N LEU A 481 48.51 -10.31 -36.65
CA LEU A 481 49.17 -11.01 -35.55
C LEU A 481 49.71 -10.02 -34.51
N VAL A 482 50.26 -8.89 -34.97
CA VAL A 482 50.67 -7.78 -34.11
C VAL A 482 49.46 -7.20 -33.39
N SER A 483 48.38 -6.91 -34.11
CA SER A 483 47.13 -6.37 -33.55
C SER A 483 46.50 -7.29 -32.50
N TYR A 484 46.47 -8.60 -32.75
CA TYR A 484 45.96 -9.59 -31.79
C TYR A 484 46.80 -9.63 -30.51
N THR A 485 48.13 -9.60 -30.65
CA THR A 485 49.06 -9.59 -29.52
C THR A 485 48.88 -8.32 -28.67
N GLU A 486 48.60 -7.18 -29.28
CA GLU A 486 48.32 -5.92 -28.59
C GLU A 486 47.00 -5.98 -27.80
N ILE A 487 45.93 -6.53 -28.39
CA ILE A 487 44.63 -6.74 -27.71
C ILE A 487 44.75 -7.73 -26.55
N SER A 488 45.41 -8.87 -26.79
CA SER A 488 45.60 -9.91 -25.78
C SER A 488 46.40 -9.40 -24.58
N LYS A 489 47.39 -8.51 -24.77
CA LYS A 489 48.14 -7.91 -23.65
C LYS A 489 47.30 -7.06 -22.69
N VAL A 490 46.20 -6.48 -23.16
CA VAL A 490 45.33 -5.60 -22.36
C VAL A 490 44.02 -6.28 -21.92
N HIS A 491 43.85 -7.57 -22.22
CA HIS A 491 42.58 -8.31 -22.07
C HIS A 491 41.92 -8.17 -20.69
N VAL A 492 42.67 -8.22 -19.58
CA VAL A 492 42.13 -8.06 -18.21
C VAL A 492 41.52 -6.67 -18.00
N GLN A 493 42.24 -5.62 -18.41
CA GLN A 493 41.75 -4.24 -18.29
C GLN A 493 40.57 -4.00 -19.23
N LEU A 494 40.65 -4.56 -20.45
CA LEU A 494 39.61 -4.49 -21.46
C LEU A 494 38.30 -5.11 -20.96
N LYS A 495 38.35 -6.31 -20.38
CA LYS A 495 37.18 -7.03 -19.86
C LYS A 495 36.40 -6.20 -18.82
N SER A 496 37.11 -5.55 -17.90
CA SER A 496 36.48 -4.68 -16.89
C SER A 496 35.80 -3.45 -17.51
N ILE A 497 36.47 -2.77 -18.44
CA ILE A 497 35.95 -1.52 -19.05
C ILE A 497 34.80 -1.82 -20.02
N LEU A 498 34.88 -2.92 -20.78
CA LEU A 498 33.80 -3.38 -21.67
C LEU A 498 32.53 -3.71 -20.86
N ASN A 499 32.66 -4.28 -19.66
CA ASN A 499 31.53 -4.55 -18.79
C ASN A 499 30.89 -3.26 -18.26
N GLU A 500 31.68 -2.25 -17.86
CA GLU A 500 31.15 -0.95 -17.45
C GLU A 500 30.45 -0.22 -18.60
N LEU A 501 31.05 -0.22 -19.79
CA LEU A 501 30.39 0.31 -20.99
C LEU A 501 29.08 -0.43 -21.28
N GLN A 502 29.06 -1.77 -21.16
CA GLN A 502 27.84 -2.55 -21.40
C GLN A 502 26.73 -2.12 -20.45
N LYS A 503 27.03 -1.87 -19.16
CA LYS A 503 26.05 -1.33 -18.19
C LYS A 503 25.56 0.06 -18.59
N SER A 504 26.45 0.95 -19.02
CA SER A 504 26.08 2.28 -19.50
C SER A 504 25.18 2.21 -20.75
N LEU A 505 25.47 1.30 -21.68
CA LEU A 505 24.68 1.06 -22.89
C LEU A 505 23.34 0.36 -22.60
N ASP A 506 23.25 -0.47 -21.57
CA ASP A 506 22.01 -1.14 -21.17
C ASP A 506 20.92 -0.14 -20.76
N ASN A 507 21.29 1.04 -20.27
CA ASN A 507 20.35 2.14 -20.05
C ASN A 507 19.67 2.60 -21.35
N PHE A 508 20.38 2.58 -22.48
CA PHE A 508 19.81 2.89 -23.79
C PHE A 508 19.03 1.71 -24.40
N LYS A 509 19.34 0.46 -24.03
CA LYS A 509 18.52 -0.70 -24.43
C LYS A 509 17.11 -0.67 -23.85
N LYS A 510 16.91 0.03 -22.72
CA LYS A 510 15.57 0.26 -22.13
C LYS A 510 14.68 1.10 -23.06
N ILE A 511 15.28 1.93 -23.92
CA ILE A 511 14.58 2.74 -24.92
C ILE A 511 14.05 1.81 -26.03
N PRO A 512 12.73 1.78 -26.27
CA PRO A 512 12.14 0.82 -27.21
C PRO A 512 12.73 0.93 -28.61
N ILE A 513 12.98 -0.22 -29.26
CA ILE A 513 13.59 -0.28 -30.60
C ILE A 513 12.78 0.49 -31.65
N TYR A 514 11.45 0.52 -31.51
CA TYR A 514 10.53 1.25 -32.38
C TYR A 514 10.44 2.74 -32.08
N PHE A 515 11.02 3.23 -30.99
CA PHE A 515 11.10 4.67 -30.77
C PHE A 515 12.03 5.27 -31.82
N THR A 516 11.52 6.27 -32.53
CA THR A 516 12.30 7.15 -33.38
C THR A 516 11.97 8.58 -32.99
N ALA A 517 12.99 9.42 -32.84
CA ALA A 517 12.78 10.83 -32.60
C ALA A 517 12.01 11.47 -33.77
N LYS A 518 12.16 10.94 -34.99
CA LYS A 518 11.38 11.33 -36.15
C LYS A 518 9.87 11.08 -36.01
N SER A 519 9.46 9.92 -35.50
CA SER A 519 8.03 9.66 -35.24
C SER A 519 7.49 10.58 -34.14
N PHE A 520 8.29 10.84 -33.11
CA PHE A 520 7.90 11.76 -32.04
C PHE A 520 7.74 13.19 -32.57
N TYR A 521 8.67 13.67 -33.39
CA TYR A 521 8.58 14.94 -34.08
C TYR A 521 7.30 15.04 -34.93
N TYR A 522 6.97 13.98 -35.67
CA TYR A 522 5.74 13.90 -36.45
C TYR A 522 4.48 14.00 -35.58
N ASP A 523 4.43 13.31 -34.44
CA ASP A 523 3.30 13.39 -33.51
C ASP A 523 3.11 14.81 -32.97
N ILE A 524 4.20 15.49 -32.58
CA ILE A 524 4.17 16.89 -32.11
C ILE A 524 3.61 17.82 -33.21
N GLN A 525 4.08 17.67 -34.45
CA GLN A 525 3.56 18.45 -35.57
C GLN A 525 2.06 18.21 -35.80
N LYS A 526 1.60 16.96 -35.66
CA LYS A 526 0.20 16.62 -35.81
C LYS A 526 -0.67 17.23 -34.72
N VAL A 527 -0.22 17.21 -33.47
CA VAL A 527 -0.91 17.88 -32.35
C VAL A 527 -1.12 19.36 -32.65
N LEU A 528 -0.10 20.06 -33.16
CA LEU A 528 -0.21 21.47 -33.54
C LEU A 528 -1.10 21.68 -34.76
N ARG A 529 -1.04 20.79 -35.76
CA ARG A 529 -1.89 20.85 -36.97
C ARG A 529 -3.39 20.77 -36.64
N PHE A 530 -3.77 19.96 -35.65
CA PHE A 530 -5.18 19.78 -35.27
C PHE A 530 -5.69 20.86 -34.30
N LYS A 531 -4.84 21.79 -33.86
CA LYS A 531 -5.16 22.85 -32.90
C LYS A 531 -6.41 23.65 -33.31
N ASP A 532 -6.47 24.12 -34.56
CA ASP A 532 -7.57 24.96 -35.04
C ASP A 532 -8.86 24.17 -35.27
N SER A 533 -8.76 22.91 -35.73
CA SER A 533 -9.90 22.01 -35.84
C SER A 533 -10.52 21.71 -34.47
N ILE A 534 -9.70 21.43 -33.46
CA ILE A 534 -10.14 21.24 -32.08
C ILE A 534 -10.84 22.50 -31.55
N ARG A 535 -10.30 23.69 -31.83
CA ARG A 535 -10.96 24.96 -31.46
C ARG A 535 -12.37 25.05 -32.08
N GLY A 536 -12.49 24.85 -33.39
CA GLY A 536 -13.77 24.97 -34.09
C GLY A 536 -14.82 23.99 -33.58
N GLU A 537 -14.42 22.78 -33.21
CA GLU A 537 -15.31 21.76 -32.65
C GLU A 537 -15.77 22.10 -31.24
N LEU A 538 -14.86 22.59 -30.37
CA LEU A 538 -15.22 22.99 -29.00
C LEU A 538 -16.15 24.21 -28.96
N GLU A 539 -16.14 25.03 -30.00
CA GLU A 539 -17.04 26.19 -30.17
C GLU A 539 -18.38 25.79 -30.83
N ASN A 540 -18.56 24.52 -31.24
CA ASN A 540 -19.77 24.04 -31.89
C ASN A 540 -20.89 23.69 -30.87
N GLU A 541 -22.07 24.29 -31.02
CA GLU A 541 -23.22 24.03 -30.16
C GLU A 541 -23.75 22.59 -30.27
N GLY A 542 -23.69 21.98 -31.45
CA GLY A 542 -24.08 20.59 -31.67
C GLY A 542 -23.17 19.60 -30.95
N PHE A 543 -21.86 19.86 -30.95
CA PHE A 543 -20.89 19.08 -30.19
C PHE A 543 -21.12 19.18 -28.68
N SER A 544 -21.49 20.38 -28.22
CA SER A 544 -21.79 20.66 -26.82
C SER A 544 -22.99 19.85 -26.28
N ASN A 545 -23.90 19.42 -27.16
CA ASN A 545 -25.08 18.62 -26.81
C ASN A 545 -24.80 17.13 -26.54
N GLU A 546 -23.56 16.67 -26.70
CA GLU A 546 -23.19 15.26 -26.41
C GLU A 546 -23.44 14.85 -24.95
N TYR A 547 -23.50 15.83 -24.02
CA TYR A 547 -23.86 15.60 -22.62
C TYR A 547 -25.24 14.90 -22.48
N MET A 548 -26.15 15.07 -23.44
CA MET A 548 -27.46 14.41 -23.44
C MET A 548 -27.32 12.88 -23.58
N VAL A 549 -26.42 12.41 -24.44
CA VAL A 549 -26.11 10.99 -24.62
C VAL A 549 -25.53 10.42 -23.34
N HIS A 550 -24.55 11.11 -22.76
CA HIS A 550 -23.90 10.71 -21.51
C HIS A 550 -24.89 10.61 -20.35
N ASN A 551 -25.77 11.61 -20.19
CA ASN A 551 -26.80 11.61 -19.16
C ASN A 551 -27.85 10.52 -19.38
N CYS A 552 -28.21 10.22 -20.62
CA CYS A 552 -29.11 9.11 -20.91
C CYS A 552 -28.50 7.76 -20.53
N LEU A 553 -27.25 7.49 -20.95
CA LEU A 553 -26.55 6.24 -20.60
C LEU A 553 -26.37 6.08 -19.09
N GLU A 554 -26.18 7.18 -18.38
CA GLU A 554 -26.01 7.16 -16.94
C GLU A 554 -27.31 6.84 -16.19
N LYS A 555 -28.47 7.25 -16.70
CA LYS A 555 -29.78 6.86 -16.14
C LYS A 555 -29.99 5.33 -16.13
N ILE A 556 -29.38 4.61 -17.07
CA ILE A 556 -29.42 3.13 -17.14
C ILE A 556 -28.17 2.47 -16.55
N GLY A 557 -27.32 3.22 -15.85
CA GLY A 557 -25.94 2.83 -15.53
C GLY A 557 -25.79 1.56 -14.68
N SER A 558 -26.72 1.28 -13.75
CA SER A 558 -26.68 0.05 -12.95
C SER A 558 -26.86 -1.21 -13.81
N ARG A 559 -27.85 -1.18 -14.71
CA ARG A 559 -28.15 -2.25 -15.66
C ARG A 559 -27.03 -2.42 -16.68
N SER A 560 -26.52 -1.29 -17.20
CA SER A 560 -25.40 -1.26 -18.15
C SER A 560 -24.14 -1.93 -17.58
N ARG A 561 -23.76 -1.56 -16.36
CA ARG A 561 -22.63 -2.14 -15.64
C ARG A 561 -22.76 -3.65 -15.47
N ASP A 562 -23.91 -4.12 -14.98
CA ASP A 562 -24.13 -5.54 -14.69
C ASP A 562 -24.07 -6.39 -15.98
N VAL A 563 -24.68 -5.91 -17.08
CA VAL A 563 -24.64 -6.58 -18.39
C VAL A 563 -23.21 -6.58 -18.97
N PHE A 564 -22.45 -5.49 -18.78
CA PHE A 564 -21.04 -5.44 -19.16
C PHE A 564 -20.18 -6.46 -18.40
N LEU A 565 -20.33 -6.53 -17.08
CA LEU A 565 -19.61 -7.50 -16.25
C LEU A 565 -19.97 -8.94 -16.63
N ALA A 566 -21.26 -9.22 -16.88
CA ALA A 566 -21.71 -10.52 -17.34
C ALA A 566 -21.10 -10.91 -18.69
N SER A 567 -21.06 -9.99 -19.65
CA SER A 567 -20.40 -10.22 -20.95
C SER A 567 -18.91 -10.51 -20.77
N ARG A 568 -18.21 -9.76 -19.90
CA ARG A 568 -16.79 -10.01 -19.61
C ARG A 568 -16.56 -11.39 -18.98
N LEU A 569 -17.45 -11.81 -18.08
CA LEU A 569 -17.39 -13.11 -17.41
C LEU A 569 -17.54 -14.28 -18.38
N ILE A 570 -18.45 -14.18 -19.36
CA ILE A 570 -18.61 -15.18 -20.42
C ILE A 570 -17.26 -15.41 -21.13
N ARG A 571 -16.59 -14.32 -21.53
CA ARG A 571 -15.27 -14.38 -22.18
C ARG A 571 -14.19 -14.94 -21.27
N LYS A 572 -14.19 -14.58 -19.99
CA LYS A 572 -13.23 -15.11 -19.00
C LYS A 572 -13.40 -16.62 -18.79
N LEU A 573 -14.63 -17.10 -18.63
CA LEU A 573 -14.93 -18.54 -18.53
C LEU A 573 -14.36 -19.30 -19.73
N ALA A 574 -14.59 -18.77 -20.93
CA ALA A 574 -14.08 -19.33 -22.17
C ALA A 574 -12.56 -19.33 -22.31
N ALA A 575 -11.91 -18.27 -21.82
CA ALA A 575 -10.47 -18.10 -21.91
C ALA A 575 -9.71 -18.96 -20.89
N TYR A 576 -10.29 -19.16 -19.69
CA TYR A 576 -9.56 -19.77 -18.57
C TYR A 576 -10.01 -21.17 -18.20
N VAL A 577 -11.18 -21.63 -18.63
CA VAL A 577 -11.73 -22.93 -18.20
C VAL A 577 -11.90 -23.88 -19.38
N GLY A 578 -10.78 -24.48 -19.80
CA GLY A 578 -10.74 -25.62 -20.73
C GLY A 578 -10.86 -26.97 -20.02
N SER A 579 -10.77 -28.06 -20.80
CA SER A 579 -10.88 -29.44 -20.30
C SER A 579 -9.76 -29.80 -19.31
N GLU A 580 -8.51 -29.45 -19.63
CA GLU A 580 -7.34 -29.68 -18.75
C GLU A 580 -7.51 -28.92 -17.43
N GLN A 581 -7.88 -27.63 -17.49
CA GLN A 581 -8.04 -26.78 -16.32
C GLN A 581 -9.18 -27.29 -15.42
N PHE A 582 -10.29 -27.73 -16.01
CA PHE A 582 -11.39 -28.33 -15.26
C PHE A 582 -10.96 -29.59 -14.49
N ILE A 583 -10.16 -30.47 -15.12
CA ILE A 583 -9.64 -31.69 -14.48
C ILE A 583 -8.73 -31.32 -13.31
N LEU A 584 -7.78 -30.39 -13.51
CA LEU A 584 -6.87 -29.93 -12.46
C LEU A 584 -7.63 -29.35 -11.25
N LEU A 585 -8.65 -28.53 -11.50
CA LEU A 585 -9.49 -27.95 -10.46
C LEU A 585 -10.26 -29.03 -9.67
N LYS A 586 -10.83 -30.01 -10.38
CA LYS A 586 -11.55 -31.13 -9.75
C LYS A 586 -10.62 -31.96 -8.87
N THR A 587 -9.46 -32.34 -9.40
CA THR A 587 -8.44 -33.09 -8.64
C THR A 587 -8.00 -32.32 -7.40
N TYR A 588 -7.83 -31.01 -7.50
CA TYR A 588 -7.51 -30.16 -6.36
C TYR A 588 -8.62 -30.18 -5.29
N PHE A 589 -9.88 -29.95 -5.64
CA PHE A 589 -10.98 -29.99 -4.68
C PHE A 589 -11.18 -31.38 -4.04
N ASP A 590 -11.01 -32.45 -4.81
CA ASP A 590 -11.05 -33.82 -4.28
C ASP A 590 -9.92 -34.06 -3.26
N SER A 591 -8.73 -33.49 -3.49
CA SER A 591 -7.59 -33.60 -2.57
C SER A 591 -7.84 -32.97 -1.19
N LEU A 592 -8.74 -31.96 -1.10
CA LEU A 592 -9.11 -31.29 0.15
C LEU A 592 -10.00 -32.16 1.06
N LYS A 593 -10.57 -33.27 0.55
CA LYS A 593 -11.47 -34.15 1.31
C LYS A 593 -10.83 -34.77 2.55
N ASN A 594 -9.61 -35.26 2.41
CA ASN A 594 -8.90 -35.89 3.52
C ASN A 594 -8.47 -34.85 4.59
N PRO A 595 -7.84 -33.71 4.22
CA PRO A 595 -7.53 -32.65 5.17
C PRO A 595 -8.73 -32.16 5.99
N VAL A 596 -9.86 -31.85 5.34
CA VAL A 596 -11.08 -31.37 6.02
C VAL A 596 -11.66 -32.43 6.97
N LYS A 597 -11.58 -33.71 6.61
CA LYS A 597 -12.03 -34.82 7.48
C LYS A 597 -11.18 -34.92 8.75
N LEU A 598 -9.85 -34.89 8.60
CA LEU A 598 -8.90 -35.01 9.71
C LEU A 598 -8.93 -33.79 10.63
N PHE A 599 -9.21 -32.60 10.08
CA PHE A 599 -9.26 -31.35 10.82
C PHE A 599 -10.21 -31.39 12.03
N LYS A 600 -11.29 -32.18 11.98
CA LYS A 600 -12.28 -32.30 13.07
C LYS A 600 -11.69 -32.66 14.44
N ALA A 601 -10.48 -33.24 14.50
CA ALA A 601 -9.82 -33.67 15.73
C ALA A 601 -8.74 -32.69 16.29
N TYR A 602 -8.60 -31.48 15.74
CA TYR A 602 -7.49 -30.55 16.07
C TYR A 602 -7.40 -30.17 17.56
N LYS A 603 -8.55 -30.04 18.27
CA LYS A 603 -8.59 -29.69 19.71
C LYS A 603 -7.79 -30.65 20.60
N SER A 604 -7.62 -31.90 20.15
CA SER A 604 -6.82 -32.89 20.89
C SER A 604 -5.33 -32.56 20.97
N ILE A 605 -4.81 -31.71 20.07
CA ILE A 605 -3.39 -31.30 20.05
C ILE A 605 -3.09 -30.39 21.24
N GLY A 606 -3.87 -29.33 21.43
CA GLY A 606 -3.68 -28.37 22.53
C GLY A 606 -3.77 -29.05 23.89
N ASN A 607 -4.78 -29.91 24.07
CA ASN A 607 -4.95 -30.69 25.31
C ASN A 607 -3.75 -31.62 25.60
N LYS A 608 -3.12 -32.20 24.57
CA LYS A 608 -1.92 -33.03 24.75
C LYS A 608 -0.68 -32.21 25.08
N MET A 609 -0.52 -31.02 24.49
CA MET A 609 0.61 -30.13 24.77
C MET A 609 0.53 -29.55 26.18
N MET A 610 -0.67 -29.12 26.63
CA MET A 610 -0.88 -28.64 28.00
C MET A 610 -0.54 -29.69 29.06
N LYS A 611 -0.80 -30.98 28.82
CA LYS A 611 -0.41 -32.07 29.75
C LYS A 611 1.09 -32.23 29.94
N LYS A 612 1.92 -31.68 29.05
CA LYS A 612 3.39 -31.70 29.15
C LYS A 612 3.98 -30.38 29.66
N SER A 613 3.13 -29.42 30.08
CA SER A 613 3.54 -28.06 30.47
C SER A 613 4.21 -27.94 31.84
N GLU A 614 4.05 -28.94 32.72
CA GLU A 614 4.55 -28.89 34.11
C GLU A 614 6.08 -28.96 34.24
N LYS A 615 6.80 -29.24 33.15
CA LYS A 615 8.27 -29.28 33.16
C LYS A 615 8.84 -27.85 33.18
N LYS A 616 9.68 -27.54 34.17
CA LYS A 616 10.38 -26.23 34.29
C LYS A 616 11.02 -25.76 32.98
N LYS A 617 11.75 -26.65 32.29
CA LYS A 617 12.40 -26.36 30.99
C LYS A 617 11.42 -25.90 29.89
N VAL A 618 10.17 -26.39 29.90
CA VAL A 618 9.13 -25.99 28.93
C VAL A 618 8.60 -24.59 29.25
N HIS A 619 8.41 -24.28 30.54
CA HIS A 619 7.94 -22.98 30.98
C HIS A 619 8.95 -21.87 30.66
N GLU A 620 10.24 -22.08 30.95
CA GLU A 620 11.29 -21.09 30.66
C GLU A 620 11.45 -20.83 29.15
N LEU A 621 11.44 -21.88 28.32
CA LEU A 621 11.54 -21.71 26.87
C LEU A 621 10.34 -20.95 26.27
N ASN A 622 9.15 -21.08 26.87
CA ASN A 622 7.94 -20.38 26.42
C ASN A 622 7.91 -18.88 26.82
N LYS A 623 8.92 -18.35 27.52
CA LYS A 623 9.04 -16.91 27.84
C LYS A 623 9.66 -16.06 26.72
N ILE A 624 9.86 -16.63 25.54
CA ILE A 624 10.43 -15.92 24.37
C ILE A 624 9.64 -14.64 24.06
N ASP A 625 10.33 -13.55 23.74
CA ASP A 625 9.71 -12.35 23.17
C ASP A 625 9.30 -12.63 21.71
N TRP A 626 7.99 -12.56 21.45
CA TRP A 626 7.40 -12.87 20.15
C TRP A 626 7.80 -11.89 19.05
N SER A 627 8.18 -10.67 19.42
CA SER A 627 8.65 -9.66 18.48
C SER A 627 9.97 -10.10 17.83
N LEU A 628 10.82 -10.84 18.55
CA LEU A 628 12.08 -11.39 18.04
C LEU A 628 11.81 -12.43 16.95
N ALA A 629 11.00 -13.44 17.25
CA ALA A 629 10.66 -14.49 16.30
C ALA A 629 9.98 -13.93 15.04
N THR A 630 9.10 -12.94 15.20
CA THR A 630 8.43 -12.27 14.08
C THR A 630 9.40 -11.47 13.22
N THR A 631 10.38 -10.79 13.82
CA THR A 631 11.39 -10.00 13.11
C THR A 631 12.35 -10.91 12.32
N ILE A 632 12.84 -11.98 12.95
CA ILE A 632 13.69 -13.00 12.32
C ILE A 632 12.96 -13.65 11.13
N ASP A 633 11.72 -14.08 11.33
CA ASP A 633 10.91 -14.71 10.30
C ASP A 633 10.68 -13.81 9.08
N ARG A 634 10.36 -12.53 9.30
CA ARG A 634 10.18 -11.55 8.23
C ARG A 634 11.47 -11.32 7.45
N ALA A 635 12.59 -11.18 8.15
CA ALA A 635 13.89 -10.97 7.52
C ALA A 635 14.26 -12.14 6.58
N VAL A 636 14.16 -13.37 7.08
CA VAL A 636 14.45 -14.58 6.31
C VAL A 636 13.43 -14.78 5.19
N THR A 637 12.15 -14.49 5.43
CA THR A 637 11.10 -14.52 4.39
C THR A 637 11.42 -13.55 3.25
N GLY A 638 11.75 -12.29 3.57
CA GLY A 638 12.10 -11.31 2.55
C GLY A 638 13.33 -11.73 1.75
N PHE A 639 14.36 -12.26 2.41
CA PHE A 639 15.54 -12.80 1.72
C PHE A 639 15.19 -13.94 0.74
N LYS A 640 14.35 -14.88 1.17
CA LYS A 640 13.86 -15.97 0.29
C LYS A 640 12.98 -15.48 -0.85
N ASN A 641 12.21 -14.41 -0.64
CA ASN A 641 11.42 -13.78 -1.71
C ASN A 641 12.34 -13.18 -2.79
N VAL A 642 13.45 -12.51 -2.42
CA VAL A 642 14.42 -11.99 -3.40
C VAL A 642 15.01 -13.13 -4.23
N LEU A 643 15.38 -14.24 -3.59
CA LEU A 643 15.90 -15.43 -4.30
C LEU A 643 14.89 -16.02 -5.28
N GLU A 644 13.61 -16.06 -4.91
CA GLU A 644 12.57 -16.50 -5.84
C GLU A 644 12.37 -15.52 -7.01
N VAL A 645 12.50 -14.21 -6.77
CA VAL A 645 12.49 -13.22 -7.86
C VAL A 645 13.68 -13.45 -8.79
N LYS A 646 14.90 -13.61 -8.26
CA LYS A 646 16.11 -13.93 -9.03
C LYS A 646 15.87 -15.14 -9.95
N LYS A 647 15.37 -16.24 -9.38
CA LYS A 647 15.01 -17.46 -10.13
C LYS A 647 14.00 -17.20 -11.25
N LEU A 648 12.98 -16.38 -11.00
CA LEU A 648 12.00 -16.05 -12.04
C LEU A 648 12.62 -15.20 -13.16
N VAL A 649 13.54 -14.30 -12.83
CA VAL A 649 14.29 -13.48 -13.80
C VAL A 649 15.20 -14.36 -14.66
N GLU A 650 15.95 -15.29 -14.06
CA GLU A 650 16.77 -16.30 -14.76
C GLU A 650 15.91 -17.16 -15.71
N LEU A 651 14.66 -17.45 -15.33
CA LEU A 651 13.65 -18.09 -16.19
C LEU A 651 13.05 -17.14 -17.25
N LYS A 652 13.81 -16.10 -17.64
CA LYS A 652 13.52 -15.13 -18.70
C LYS A 652 12.19 -14.40 -18.52
N MET A 653 11.77 -14.13 -17.28
CA MET A 653 10.48 -13.46 -17.02
C MET A 653 10.48 -12.00 -17.51
N LEU A 654 11.53 -11.22 -17.20
CA LEU A 654 11.64 -9.82 -17.65
C LEU A 654 11.72 -9.72 -19.17
N GLU A 655 12.50 -10.60 -19.80
CA GLU A 655 12.53 -10.69 -21.27
C GLU A 655 11.15 -10.97 -21.87
N ARG A 656 10.38 -11.91 -21.29
CA ARG A 656 9.03 -12.22 -21.76
C ARG A 656 8.08 -11.03 -21.60
N LEU A 657 8.20 -10.29 -20.48
CA LEU A 657 7.43 -9.09 -20.23
C LEU A 657 7.73 -8.01 -21.27
N LEU A 658 9.02 -7.79 -21.58
CA LEU A 658 9.48 -6.87 -22.62
C LEU A 658 9.02 -7.31 -24.03
N ARG A 659 9.22 -8.58 -24.38
CA ARG A 659 8.80 -9.13 -25.68
C ARG A 659 7.29 -8.98 -25.92
N ASN A 660 6.47 -9.25 -24.91
CA ASN A 660 5.02 -9.16 -25.02
C ASN A 660 4.46 -7.74 -24.88
N LYS A 661 5.30 -6.75 -24.53
CA LYS A 661 4.86 -5.37 -24.33
C LYS A 661 4.14 -4.82 -25.57
N LEU A 662 4.75 -4.99 -26.73
CA LEU A 662 4.18 -4.56 -28.02
C LEU A 662 2.91 -5.32 -28.36
N SER A 663 2.91 -6.64 -28.19
CA SER A 663 1.73 -7.47 -28.44
C SER A 663 0.54 -7.00 -27.61
N VAL A 664 0.72 -6.78 -26.30
CA VAL A 664 -0.36 -6.27 -25.43
C VAL A 664 -0.77 -4.85 -25.82
N ARG A 665 0.18 -3.96 -26.18
CA ARG A 665 -0.14 -2.61 -26.68
C ARG A 665 -1.01 -2.70 -27.95
N ASN A 666 -0.66 -3.57 -28.89
CA ASN A 666 -1.40 -3.76 -30.14
C ASN A 666 -2.83 -4.27 -29.88
N GLU A 667 -3.02 -5.13 -28.89
CA GLU A 667 -4.36 -5.57 -28.48
C GLU A 667 -5.15 -4.45 -27.77
N ILE A 668 -4.49 -3.60 -26.97
CA ILE A 668 -5.12 -2.42 -26.36
C ILE A 668 -5.57 -1.41 -27.44
N VAL A 669 -4.77 -1.19 -28.49
CA VAL A 669 -5.11 -0.27 -29.61
C VAL A 669 -6.38 -0.71 -30.36
N LYS A 670 -6.72 -2.01 -30.36
CA LYS A 670 -7.98 -2.50 -30.96
C LYS A 670 -9.23 -2.06 -30.17
N ILE A 671 -9.08 -1.57 -28.94
CA ILE A 671 -10.18 -1.09 -28.10
C ILE A 671 -10.60 0.30 -28.60
N ARG A 672 -11.78 0.38 -29.22
CA ARG A 672 -12.29 1.63 -29.82
C ARG A 672 -12.70 2.71 -28.83
N VAL A 673 -13.00 2.37 -27.58
CA VAL A 673 -13.38 3.37 -26.58
C VAL A 673 -12.11 4.05 -26.06
N TRP A 674 -11.88 5.30 -26.47
CA TRP A 674 -10.66 6.03 -26.13
C TRP A 674 -10.39 6.11 -24.62
N SER A 675 -11.42 6.30 -23.79
CA SER A 675 -11.29 6.35 -22.33
C SER A 675 -10.77 5.03 -21.72
N ILE A 676 -11.21 3.88 -22.25
CA ILE A 676 -10.74 2.55 -21.81
C ILE A 676 -9.33 2.30 -22.34
N TYR A 677 -9.10 2.56 -23.63
CA TYR A 677 -7.79 2.49 -24.27
C TYR A 677 -6.76 3.24 -23.43
N ARG A 678 -7.03 4.53 -23.15
CA ARG A 678 -6.16 5.40 -22.37
C ARG A 678 -5.86 4.83 -20.99
N LYS A 679 -6.89 4.38 -20.26
CA LYS A 679 -6.73 3.81 -18.91
C LYS A 679 -5.84 2.57 -18.92
N LEU A 680 -6.07 1.64 -19.84
CA LEU A 680 -5.28 0.41 -19.94
C LEU A 680 -3.86 0.71 -20.45
N HIS A 681 -3.72 1.62 -21.40
CA HIS A 681 -2.43 2.06 -21.93
C HIS A 681 -1.57 2.66 -20.82
N LYS A 682 -2.10 3.60 -20.04
CA LYS A 682 -1.43 4.21 -18.88
C LYS A 682 -1.00 3.16 -17.85
N LYS A 683 -1.86 2.19 -17.55
CA LYS A 683 -1.54 1.09 -16.62
C LYS A 683 -0.43 0.19 -17.14
N TRP A 684 -0.49 -0.18 -18.42
CA TRP A 684 0.48 -1.07 -19.06
C TRP A 684 1.87 -0.43 -19.23
N ARG A 685 1.92 0.90 -19.34
CA ARG A 685 3.18 1.64 -19.47
C ARG A 685 4.13 1.46 -18.28
N LYS A 686 3.61 1.17 -17.08
CA LYS A 686 4.38 0.89 -15.86
C LYS A 686 5.28 -0.35 -15.95
N VAL A 687 5.22 -1.12 -17.04
CA VAL A 687 6.15 -2.23 -17.32
C VAL A 687 7.61 -1.79 -17.13
N TYR A 688 8.00 -0.60 -17.58
CA TYR A 688 9.37 -0.12 -17.40
C TYR A 688 9.73 0.13 -15.94
N ASP A 689 8.85 0.79 -15.18
CA ASP A 689 9.08 1.06 -13.76
C ASP A 689 9.22 -0.25 -12.98
N VAL A 690 8.42 -1.26 -13.30
CA VAL A 690 8.48 -2.60 -12.68
C VAL A 690 9.81 -3.28 -13.00
N ILE A 691 10.25 -3.24 -14.27
CA ILE A 691 11.53 -3.84 -14.68
C ILE A 691 12.68 -3.12 -13.97
N ALA A 692 12.71 -1.79 -14.01
CA ALA A 692 13.76 -1.00 -13.38
C ALA A 692 13.86 -1.28 -11.87
N ARG A 693 12.74 -1.36 -11.15
CA ARG A 693 12.74 -1.71 -9.72
C ARG A 693 13.29 -3.11 -9.45
N ILE A 694 12.91 -4.10 -10.26
CA ILE A 694 13.42 -5.48 -10.11
C ILE A 694 14.93 -5.52 -10.40
N GLU A 695 15.38 -4.89 -11.48
CA GLU A 695 16.80 -4.83 -11.83
C GLU A 695 17.63 -4.16 -10.73
N MET A 696 17.20 -2.99 -10.23
CA MET A 696 17.88 -2.29 -9.13
C MET A 696 17.92 -3.13 -7.85
N GLY A 697 16.82 -3.80 -7.50
CA GLY A 697 16.75 -4.66 -6.32
C GLY A 697 17.68 -5.88 -6.43
N LEU A 698 17.71 -6.54 -7.59
CA LEU A 698 18.62 -7.67 -7.83
C LEU A 698 20.07 -7.24 -7.89
N GLU A 699 20.38 -6.11 -8.52
CA GLU A 699 21.75 -5.58 -8.55
C GLU A 699 22.26 -5.25 -7.15
N PHE A 700 21.44 -4.60 -6.32
CA PHE A 700 21.76 -4.38 -4.91
C PHE A 700 22.04 -5.72 -4.20
N PHE A 701 21.19 -6.71 -4.41
CA PHE A 701 21.29 -8.02 -3.77
C PHE A 701 22.54 -8.80 -4.18
N GLU A 702 22.90 -8.84 -5.46
CA GLU A 702 24.13 -9.50 -5.92
C GLU A 702 25.37 -8.81 -5.34
N ASN A 703 25.40 -7.47 -5.39
CA ASN A 703 26.47 -6.69 -4.78
C ASN A 703 26.55 -6.90 -3.26
N TRP A 704 25.41 -7.10 -2.61
CA TRP A 704 25.33 -7.39 -1.18
C TRP A 704 25.99 -8.72 -0.83
N ILE A 705 25.63 -9.78 -1.57
CA ILE A 705 26.18 -11.13 -1.37
C ILE A 705 27.69 -11.15 -1.62
N GLN A 706 28.17 -10.51 -2.69
CA GLN A 706 29.60 -10.50 -3.02
C GLN A 706 30.47 -9.77 -1.99
N LYS A 707 29.94 -8.74 -1.30
CA LYS A 707 30.69 -7.96 -0.31
C LYS A 707 30.77 -8.59 1.08
N LYS A 708 29.93 -9.57 1.39
CA LYS A 708 29.81 -10.14 2.73
C LYS A 708 30.47 -11.50 2.78
N ASP A 709 31.50 -11.62 3.61
CA ASP A 709 32.08 -12.92 3.92
C ASP A 709 31.14 -13.69 4.86
N ILE A 710 30.41 -14.65 4.28
CA ILE A 710 29.52 -15.54 5.01
C ILE A 710 30.25 -16.77 5.57
N SER A 711 31.49 -17.03 5.13
CA SER A 711 32.26 -18.22 5.50
C SER A 711 32.76 -18.18 6.94
N THR A 712 32.78 -17.01 7.57
CA THR A 712 33.26 -16.79 8.95
C THR A 712 32.15 -16.86 10.01
N LEU A 713 30.87 -16.91 9.61
CA LEU A 713 29.74 -16.85 10.55
C LEU A 713 29.58 -18.20 11.29
N ARG A 714 29.54 -18.16 12.62
CA ARG A 714 29.51 -19.35 13.49
C ARG A 714 28.33 -19.38 14.46
N ASN A 715 27.90 -18.24 15.00
CA ASN A 715 26.80 -18.17 15.97
C ASN A 715 25.58 -17.36 15.48
N ILE A 716 24.45 -17.48 16.18
CA ILE A 716 23.17 -16.87 15.79
C ILE A 716 23.28 -15.34 15.65
N SER A 717 23.99 -14.67 16.57
CA SER A 717 24.19 -13.22 16.51
C SER A 717 24.98 -12.79 15.27
N GLU A 718 26.02 -13.54 14.87
CA GLU A 718 26.80 -13.29 13.67
C GLU A 718 25.97 -13.46 12.39
N TYR A 719 25.10 -14.48 12.31
CA TYR A 719 24.15 -14.61 11.20
C TYR A 719 23.19 -13.41 11.12
N GLY A 720 22.83 -12.81 12.26
CA GLY A 720 22.07 -11.56 12.30
C GLY A 720 22.82 -10.37 11.69
N SER A 721 24.14 -10.30 11.93
CA SER A 721 24.99 -9.21 11.42
C SER A 721 25.06 -9.13 9.90
N PHE A 722 24.78 -10.23 9.19
CA PHE A 722 24.66 -10.26 7.72
C PHE A 722 23.63 -9.26 7.19
N PHE A 723 22.55 -9.01 7.94
CA PHE A 723 21.49 -8.10 7.54
C PHE A 723 21.83 -6.61 7.81
N THR A 724 22.97 -6.30 8.44
CA THR A 724 23.40 -4.92 8.70
C THR A 724 23.71 -4.23 7.37
N GLY A 725 22.91 -3.24 6.95
CA GLY A 725 22.98 -2.55 5.66
C GLY A 725 21.89 -3.00 4.67
N PHE A 726 21.17 -4.08 4.97
CA PHE A 726 20.07 -4.60 4.15
C PHE A 726 18.81 -3.72 4.24
N GLU A 727 18.74 -2.79 5.19
CA GLU A 727 17.70 -1.75 5.26
C GLU A 727 17.67 -0.83 4.03
N LYS A 728 18.76 -0.80 3.25
CA LYS A 728 18.86 -0.09 1.97
C LYS A 728 18.31 -0.88 0.77
N MET A 729 17.84 -2.11 0.98
CA MET A 729 17.29 -2.97 -0.07
C MET A 729 16.13 -2.25 -0.80
N PRO A 730 16.24 -2.02 -2.12
CA PRO A 730 15.17 -1.39 -2.88
C PRO A 730 13.91 -2.25 -2.94
N ASP A 731 12.76 -1.59 -2.97
CA ASP A 731 11.45 -2.22 -3.17
C ASP A 731 11.29 -2.80 -4.58
N MET A 732 10.82 -4.05 -4.68
CA MET A 732 10.68 -4.80 -5.94
C MET A 732 9.22 -5.15 -6.30
N TRP A 733 8.25 -4.52 -5.63
CA TRP A 733 6.83 -4.89 -5.78
C TRP A 733 6.30 -4.71 -7.20
N ILE A 734 5.40 -5.62 -7.59
CA ILE A 734 4.68 -5.61 -8.85
C ILE A 734 3.40 -4.79 -8.71
N ASP A 735 3.14 -3.93 -9.69
CA ASP A 735 1.90 -3.16 -9.73
C ASP A 735 0.73 -4.02 -10.20
N ASP A 736 -0.33 -4.10 -9.38
CA ASP A 736 -1.59 -4.77 -9.72
C ASP A 736 -2.18 -4.27 -11.04
N SER A 737 -1.85 -3.04 -11.46
CA SER A 737 -2.21 -2.45 -12.75
C SER A 737 -1.81 -3.34 -13.93
N LEU A 738 -0.68 -4.04 -13.88
CA LEU A 738 -0.25 -4.93 -14.96
C LEU A 738 -1.13 -6.17 -15.05
N LEU A 739 -1.47 -6.75 -13.89
CA LEU A 739 -2.37 -7.89 -13.80
C LEU A 739 -3.79 -7.52 -14.26
N GLU A 740 -4.27 -6.34 -13.88
CA GLU A 740 -5.55 -5.80 -14.34
C GLU A 740 -5.61 -5.63 -15.86
N VAL A 741 -4.53 -5.15 -16.49
CA VAL A 741 -4.46 -5.03 -17.96
C VAL A 741 -4.52 -6.41 -18.59
N LEU A 742 -3.74 -7.37 -18.11
CA LEU A 742 -3.75 -8.74 -18.64
C LEU A 742 -5.11 -9.42 -18.43
N ASP A 743 -5.76 -9.20 -17.30
CA ASP A 743 -7.12 -9.67 -17.02
C ASP A 743 -8.18 -9.11 -17.98
N TYR A 744 -7.95 -7.89 -18.49
CA TYR A 744 -8.82 -7.27 -19.47
C TYR A 744 -8.51 -7.75 -20.89
N VAL A 745 -7.23 -7.83 -21.25
CA VAL A 745 -6.78 -8.08 -22.63
C VAL A 745 -6.86 -9.56 -23.00
N ILE A 746 -6.43 -10.49 -22.13
CA ILE A 746 -6.37 -11.92 -22.45
C ILE A 746 -7.71 -12.47 -22.97
N PRO A 747 -8.87 -12.14 -22.36
CA PRO A 747 -10.17 -12.60 -22.87
C PRO A 747 -10.55 -12.06 -24.27
N LEU A 748 -9.90 -10.98 -24.73
CA LEU A 748 -10.14 -10.36 -26.04
C LEU A 748 -9.23 -10.93 -27.14
N VAL A 749 -8.05 -11.44 -26.79
CA VAL A 749 -7.11 -12.04 -27.74
C VAL A 749 -7.69 -13.33 -28.27
N GLU A 750 -7.61 -13.60 -29.58
CA GLU A 750 -8.09 -14.86 -30.16
C GLU A 750 -7.37 -16.09 -29.57
N ASN A 751 -8.03 -17.26 -29.60
CA ASN A 751 -7.40 -18.48 -29.11
C ASN A 751 -6.21 -18.85 -30.00
N GLY A 752 -5.03 -19.04 -29.40
CA GLY A 752 -3.80 -19.31 -30.12
C GLY A 752 -2.56 -19.06 -29.27
N THR A 753 -1.39 -19.06 -29.93
CA THR A 753 -0.08 -18.95 -29.27
C THR A 753 0.04 -17.70 -28.39
N LEU A 754 -0.35 -16.54 -28.91
CA LEU A 754 -0.26 -15.28 -28.16
C LEU A 754 -1.08 -15.32 -26.85
N ARG A 755 -2.32 -15.80 -26.90
CA ARG A 755 -3.17 -15.93 -25.70
C ARG A 755 -2.49 -16.82 -24.65
N ASN A 756 -1.94 -17.96 -25.05
CA ASN A 756 -1.25 -18.88 -24.15
C ASN A 756 0.01 -18.24 -23.53
N GLU A 757 0.79 -17.50 -24.32
CA GLU A 757 1.95 -16.76 -23.82
C GLU A 757 1.56 -15.71 -22.78
N LEU A 758 0.49 -14.95 -23.02
CA LEU A 758 -0.01 -13.96 -22.07
C LEU A 758 -0.56 -14.59 -20.78
N ILE A 759 -1.19 -15.77 -20.85
CA ILE A 759 -1.62 -16.52 -19.67
C ILE A 759 -0.41 -16.93 -18.83
N ILE A 760 0.66 -17.43 -19.46
CA ILE A 760 1.90 -17.79 -18.76
C ILE A 760 2.56 -16.54 -18.15
N LEU A 761 2.58 -15.42 -18.87
CA LEU A 761 3.12 -14.15 -18.37
C LEU A 761 2.34 -13.68 -17.13
N LYS A 762 0.99 -13.70 -17.20
CA LYS A 762 0.12 -13.36 -16.08
C LYS A 762 0.39 -14.26 -14.87
N SER A 763 0.54 -15.57 -15.07
CA SER A 763 0.89 -16.53 -14.01
C SER A 763 2.18 -16.16 -13.28
N LYS A 764 3.26 -15.88 -14.04
CA LYS A 764 4.55 -15.46 -13.46
C LYS A 764 4.45 -14.14 -12.71
N LEU A 765 3.73 -13.15 -13.26
CA LEU A 765 3.48 -11.87 -12.59
C LEU A 765 2.66 -12.04 -11.30
N ASN A 766 1.63 -12.89 -11.31
CA ASN A 766 0.81 -13.16 -10.14
C ASN A 766 1.62 -13.82 -9.02
N ARG A 767 2.56 -14.70 -9.38
CA ARG A 767 3.51 -15.29 -8.43
C ARG A 767 4.39 -14.22 -7.79
N MET A 768 4.93 -13.29 -8.56
CA MET A 768 5.70 -12.16 -8.00
C MET A 768 4.83 -11.26 -7.12
N ALA A 769 3.63 -10.91 -7.56
CA ALA A 769 2.69 -10.08 -6.82
C ALA A 769 2.21 -10.74 -5.50
N SER A 770 2.25 -12.07 -5.41
CA SER A 770 1.91 -12.80 -4.17
C SER A 770 3.00 -12.76 -3.10
N MET A 771 4.23 -12.35 -3.44
CA MET A 771 5.35 -12.24 -2.52
C MET A 771 5.36 -10.85 -1.88
N ASP A 772 5.79 -10.77 -0.62
CA ASP A 772 6.06 -9.47 -0.01
C ASP A 772 7.44 -8.99 -0.46
N LEU A 773 7.42 -8.05 -1.41
CA LEU A 773 8.57 -7.42 -2.05
C LEU A 773 8.70 -5.93 -1.70
N LYS A 774 7.96 -5.47 -0.67
CA LYS A 774 8.07 -4.11 -0.13
C LYS A 774 8.98 -4.14 1.10
N PHE A 775 10.29 -4.21 0.87
CA PHE A 775 11.31 -4.27 1.91
C PHE A 775 11.27 -3.04 2.82
N SER A 776 10.91 -1.87 2.28
CA SER A 776 10.73 -0.61 3.03
C SER A 776 9.71 -0.68 4.17
N LYS A 777 8.74 -1.61 4.09
CA LYS A 777 7.73 -1.85 5.15
C LYS A 777 8.34 -2.51 6.38
N TYR A 778 9.48 -3.18 6.22
CA TYR A 778 10.11 -3.97 7.25
C TYR A 778 11.24 -3.20 7.88
N ASN A 779 11.25 -3.13 9.21
CA ASN A 779 12.31 -2.45 9.92
C ASN A 779 13.58 -3.32 9.99
N TYR A 780 14.27 -3.46 8.85
CA TYR A 780 15.46 -4.29 8.68
C TYR A 780 16.64 -3.85 9.58
N GLU A 781 16.66 -2.58 10.02
CA GLU A 781 17.67 -2.07 10.96
C GLU A 781 17.65 -2.82 12.31
N LYS A 782 16.48 -3.35 12.71
CA LYS A 782 16.28 -4.08 13.98
C LYS A 782 16.60 -5.57 13.85
N VAL A 783 16.87 -6.08 12.65
CA VAL A 783 17.10 -7.51 12.41
C VAL A 783 18.37 -7.99 13.13
N PRO A 784 19.54 -7.33 13.02
CA PRO A 784 20.73 -7.76 13.75
C PRO A 784 20.51 -7.81 15.26
N GLU A 785 19.83 -6.80 15.83
CA GLU A 785 19.49 -6.77 17.25
C GLU A 785 18.56 -7.91 17.64
N ALA A 786 17.57 -8.24 16.81
CA ALA A 786 16.63 -9.33 17.08
C ALA A 786 17.33 -10.70 17.12
N PHE A 787 18.25 -10.97 16.19
CA PHE A 787 19.08 -12.17 16.21
C PHE A 787 19.98 -12.21 17.45
N GLY A 788 20.61 -11.10 17.82
CA GLY A 788 21.46 -11.01 19.02
C GLY A 788 20.67 -11.25 20.33
N LYS A 789 19.49 -10.66 20.46
CA LYS A 789 18.59 -10.90 21.60
C LYS A 789 18.08 -12.33 21.66
N PHE A 790 17.80 -12.94 20.50
CA PHE A 790 17.39 -14.34 20.44
C PHE A 790 18.52 -15.29 20.83
N ASP A 791 19.75 -15.03 20.40
CA ASP A 791 20.94 -15.77 20.84
C ASP A 791 21.15 -15.64 22.36
N LYS A 792 21.03 -14.42 22.90
CA LYS A 792 21.13 -14.18 24.35
C LYS A 792 20.07 -14.96 25.14
N PHE A 793 18.81 -14.93 24.69
CA PHE A 793 17.71 -15.68 25.29
C PHE A 793 18.00 -17.19 25.35
N LEU A 794 18.48 -17.79 24.26
CA LEU A 794 18.84 -19.20 24.24
C LEU A 794 20.01 -19.51 25.19
N ASN A 795 21.03 -18.66 25.23
CA ASN A 795 22.16 -18.83 26.15
C ASN A 795 21.75 -18.73 27.63
N GLU A 796 20.84 -17.82 27.99
CA GLU A 796 20.27 -17.72 29.34
C GLU A 796 19.47 -18.98 29.70
N PHE A 797 18.62 -19.46 28.79
CA PHE A 797 17.88 -20.72 28.95
C PHE A 797 18.81 -21.91 29.22
N PHE A 798 19.98 -21.96 28.57
CA PHE A 798 20.94 -23.03 28.80
C PHE A 798 21.67 -22.95 30.15
N SER A 799 21.77 -21.77 30.77
CA SER A 799 22.64 -21.54 31.95
C SER A 799 22.02 -21.84 33.32
N GLU A 800 20.71 -22.13 33.42
CA GLU A 800 19.96 -22.25 34.70
C GLU A 800 20.29 -23.43 35.66
N ASP A 801 21.37 -24.19 35.47
CA ASP A 801 21.68 -25.41 36.27
C ASP A 801 22.82 -25.22 37.30
N LEU A 802 22.73 -24.21 38.18
CA LEU A 802 23.58 -24.15 39.39
C LEU A 802 22.74 -24.21 40.68
N PRO A 803 23.01 -25.15 41.62
CA PRO A 803 22.33 -25.21 42.90
C PRO A 803 22.98 -24.22 43.87
N ILE A 804 22.25 -23.20 44.31
CA ILE A 804 22.69 -22.37 45.44
C ILE A 804 22.33 -23.11 46.72
N GLY A 805 23.36 -23.64 47.36
CA GLY A 805 23.33 -24.34 48.63
C GLY A 805 23.07 -23.42 49.82
N SER A 806 22.68 -24.12 50.89
CA SER A 806 22.61 -23.75 52.30
C SER A 806 23.52 -22.62 52.77
N GLU A 807 22.96 -21.75 53.62
CA GLU A 807 23.73 -21.18 54.74
C GLU A 807 22.94 -21.30 56.04
N GLU A 808 23.53 -22.04 56.98
CA GLU A 808 23.23 -21.99 58.41
C GLU A 808 23.82 -20.73 59.04
N VAL A 809 22.98 -20.13 59.87
CA VAL A 809 23.18 -19.22 61.00
C VAL A 809 24.61 -19.05 61.54
N THR A 810 25.04 -17.79 61.72
CA THR A 810 25.72 -17.33 62.96
C THR A 810 25.36 -15.87 63.28
N GLU A 811 25.25 -15.58 64.57
CA GLU A 811 24.60 -14.42 65.21
C GLU A 811 25.35 -13.07 65.15
N ASP A 812 24.52 -12.02 65.32
CA ASP A 812 24.77 -10.75 66.00
C ASP A 812 25.69 -9.67 65.39
N TRP A 813 25.23 -9.07 64.29
CA TRP A 813 25.40 -7.62 63.98
C TRP A 813 24.11 -6.94 63.51
N THR A 814 22.98 -7.66 63.56
CA THR A 814 21.72 -7.31 62.88
C THR A 814 21.14 -5.99 63.39
N ILE A 815 21.27 -5.68 64.69
CA ILE A 815 20.70 -4.44 65.26
C ILE A 815 21.50 -3.21 64.80
N TYR A 816 22.83 -3.31 64.70
CA TYR A 816 23.67 -2.18 64.30
C TYR A 816 23.53 -1.88 62.79
N TYR A 817 23.48 -2.92 61.95
CA TYR A 817 23.18 -2.75 60.52
C TYR A 817 21.74 -2.34 60.26
N MET A 818 20.76 -2.80 61.04
CA MET A 818 19.38 -2.34 60.92
C MET A 818 19.23 -0.88 61.33
N CYS A 819 19.93 -0.41 62.37
CA CYS A 819 19.96 1.01 62.75
C CYS A 819 20.70 1.88 61.72
N LEU A 820 21.80 1.39 61.14
CA LEU A 820 22.53 2.09 60.08
C LEU A 820 21.70 2.14 58.79
N LEU A 821 21.04 1.03 58.42
CA LEU A 821 20.09 0.98 57.31
C LEU A 821 18.88 1.86 57.59
N LEU A 822 18.37 1.96 58.82
CA LEU A 822 17.29 2.88 59.18
C LEU A 822 17.73 4.34 59.08
N LEU A 823 18.96 4.67 59.48
CA LEU A 823 19.50 6.02 59.36
C LEU A 823 19.77 6.38 57.90
N ILE A 824 20.34 5.48 57.11
CA ILE A 824 20.50 5.63 55.66
C ILE A 824 19.14 5.70 54.98
N PHE A 825 18.17 4.90 55.42
CA PHE A 825 16.81 4.96 54.90
C PHE A 825 16.15 6.29 55.29
N ILE A 826 16.31 6.80 56.51
CA ILE A 826 15.78 8.12 56.91
C ILE A 826 16.48 9.24 56.13
N LEU A 827 17.78 9.13 55.87
CA LEU A 827 18.55 10.11 55.10
C LEU A 827 18.17 10.08 53.62
N ILE A 828 18.06 8.90 53.02
CA ILE A 828 17.58 8.69 51.64
C ILE A 828 16.12 9.14 51.55
N THR A 829 15.26 8.77 52.49
CA THR A 829 13.87 9.22 52.52
C THR A 829 13.82 10.74 52.69
N GLY A 830 14.69 11.33 53.49
CA GLY A 830 14.80 12.78 53.66
C GLY A 830 15.29 13.49 52.40
N ILE A 831 16.30 12.95 51.71
CA ILE A 831 16.81 13.42 50.42
C ILE A 831 15.74 13.26 49.34
N VAL A 832 15.05 12.12 49.31
CA VAL A 832 13.94 11.84 48.40
C VAL A 832 12.79 12.80 48.70
N LEU A 833 12.42 13.03 49.96
CA LEU A 833 11.39 14.01 50.34
C LEU A 833 11.81 15.45 50.02
N PHE A 834 13.09 15.80 50.17
CA PHE A 834 13.62 17.11 49.81
C PHE A 834 13.69 17.31 48.29
N ILE A 835 14.10 16.30 47.53
CA ILE A 835 14.05 16.27 46.05
C ILE A 835 12.58 16.37 45.62
N LEU A 836 11.69 15.57 46.19
CA LEU A 836 10.27 15.61 45.90
C LEU A 836 9.62 16.95 46.30
N TRP A 837 10.11 17.64 47.34
CA TRP A 837 9.66 18.98 47.71
C TRP A 837 10.24 20.07 46.77
N TYR A 838 11.53 20.00 46.47
CA TYR A 838 12.24 20.90 45.56
C TYR A 838 11.71 20.83 44.12
N TYR A 839 11.33 19.64 43.66
CA TYR A 839 10.68 19.39 42.37
C TYR A 839 9.14 19.43 42.43
N LYS A 840 8.53 19.85 43.55
CA LYS A 840 7.06 20.01 43.73
C LYS A 840 6.21 18.74 43.47
N LEU A 841 6.72 17.54 43.75
CA LEU A 841 6.09 16.24 43.50
C LEU A 841 5.27 15.67 44.69
N LEU A 842 5.25 16.29 45.88
CA LEU A 842 4.45 15.82 47.03
C LEU A 842 3.13 16.59 47.19
N CYS A 843 2.04 15.98 46.73
CA CYS A 843 0.67 16.45 46.93
C CYS A 843 0.02 15.74 48.15
N PHE A 844 0.16 16.27 49.37
CA PHE A 844 -0.66 15.85 50.51
C PHE A 844 -1.57 16.98 51.05
N LYS A 845 -2.79 16.55 51.34
CA LYS A 845 -3.97 17.28 51.84
C LYS A 845 -3.63 18.24 53.00
N GLN A 846 -3.42 19.53 52.73
CA GLN A 846 -3.38 20.55 53.78
C GLN A 846 -4.79 20.88 54.28
N ARG A 847 -5.02 20.54 55.56
CA ARG A 847 -6.24 20.75 56.33
C ARG A 847 -6.40 22.24 56.68
N LYS A 848 -6.58 23.13 55.68
CA LYS A 848 -7.28 24.43 55.79
C LYS A 848 -7.29 25.29 54.51
N ASN A 849 -6.55 24.94 53.45
CA ASN A 849 -6.69 25.57 52.13
C ASN A 849 -6.80 24.46 51.07
N ARG A 850 -7.95 24.37 50.39
CA ARG A 850 -8.21 23.38 49.33
C ARG A 850 -7.40 23.71 48.06
N THR A 851 -6.12 23.43 48.03
CA THR A 851 -5.35 23.30 46.78
C THR A 851 -5.54 21.88 46.26
N LEU A 852 -6.49 21.74 45.34
CA LEU A 852 -6.70 20.53 44.55
C LEU A 852 -5.58 20.46 43.51
N CYS A 853 -4.82 19.36 43.45
CA CYS A 853 -3.74 19.21 42.48
C CYS A 853 -4.34 19.25 41.06
N SER A 854 -3.83 20.12 40.19
CA SER A 854 -4.23 20.16 38.79
C SER A 854 -3.67 18.93 38.10
N VAL A 855 -4.53 18.02 37.66
CA VAL A 855 -4.10 16.91 36.81
C VAL A 855 -4.08 17.42 35.38
N VAL A 856 -2.89 17.54 34.78
CA VAL A 856 -2.67 18.10 33.43
C VAL A 856 -1.74 17.17 32.65
N ASP A 857 -2.18 15.93 32.51
CA ASP A 857 -1.60 14.89 31.63
C ASP A 857 -0.51 13.96 32.22
N MET A 858 -0.52 12.69 31.79
CA MET A 858 0.41 11.61 32.18
C MET A 858 1.24 11.08 31.00
N ASP A 859 1.20 11.73 29.84
CA ASP A 859 2.16 11.43 28.78
C ASP A 859 3.58 11.73 29.30
N ALA A 860 4.56 10.94 28.86
CA ALA A 860 5.94 11.06 29.30
C ALA A 860 6.47 12.47 29.06
N ASP A 861 7.29 12.98 29.98
CA ASP A 861 7.96 14.27 29.83
C ASP A 861 9.08 14.15 28.79
N ASP A 862 8.72 14.07 27.52
CA ASP A 862 9.65 13.86 26.40
C ASP A 862 10.42 15.16 26.07
N LYS A 863 10.75 16.01 27.05
CA LYS A 863 11.59 17.23 26.86
C LYS A 863 12.96 16.94 26.24
N THR A 864 13.34 15.66 26.16
CA THR A 864 14.58 15.17 25.56
C THR A 864 14.44 14.79 24.08
N VAL A 865 13.23 14.76 23.53
CA VAL A 865 12.98 14.38 22.14
C VAL A 865 12.89 15.64 21.28
N ASN A 866 13.78 15.74 20.28
CA ASN A 866 13.80 16.86 19.34
C ASN A 866 12.68 16.69 18.30
N PRO A 867 12.16 17.80 17.73
CA PRO A 867 11.30 17.71 16.55
C PRO A 867 11.99 16.94 15.44
N LEU A 868 11.21 16.19 14.66
CA LEU A 868 11.67 15.53 13.44
C LEU A 868 12.31 16.57 12.50
N THR A 869 13.35 16.13 11.78
CA THR A 869 13.95 16.96 10.72
C THR A 869 12.93 17.20 9.60
N GLU A 870 13.13 18.24 8.79
CA GLU A 870 12.25 18.55 7.66
C GLU A 870 12.03 17.35 6.74
N ASP A 871 13.09 16.58 6.43
CA ASP A 871 13.02 15.35 5.64
C ASP A 871 12.11 14.28 6.27
N LEU A 872 12.21 14.09 7.59
CA LEU A 872 11.37 13.14 8.33
C LEU A 872 9.92 13.62 8.45
N LEU A 873 9.70 14.93 8.55
CA LEU A 873 8.37 15.53 8.50
C LEU A 873 7.72 15.35 7.13
N VAL A 874 8.49 15.47 6.04
CA VAL A 874 8.01 15.15 4.68
C VAL A 874 7.62 13.68 4.59
N ILE A 875 8.45 12.76 5.10
CA ILE A 875 8.13 11.32 5.12
C ILE A 875 6.87 11.06 5.95
N MET A 876 6.74 11.67 7.13
CA MET A 876 5.57 11.58 8.00
C MET A 876 4.30 12.07 7.30
N VAL A 877 4.36 13.25 6.65
CA VAL A 877 3.26 13.81 5.86
C VAL A 877 2.90 12.88 4.71
N VAL A 878 3.88 12.34 4.00
CA VAL A 878 3.66 11.40 2.89
C VAL A 878 2.95 10.15 3.38
N ASN A 879 3.49 9.50 4.42
CA ASN A 879 2.96 8.27 4.99
C ASN A 879 1.53 8.44 5.53
N ALA A 880 1.27 9.52 6.26
CA ALA A 880 -0.05 9.79 6.81
C ALA A 880 -1.07 10.17 5.72
N SER A 881 -0.62 10.71 4.58
CA SER A 881 -1.49 11.09 3.46
C SER A 881 -1.79 9.94 2.48
N MET A 882 -0.85 9.01 2.29
CA MET A 882 -0.98 7.91 1.32
C MET A 882 -2.09 6.91 1.66
N GLY A 883 -2.77 6.40 0.64
CA GLY A 883 -3.80 5.36 0.74
C GLY A 883 -4.89 5.52 -0.32
N ALA A 884 -5.43 4.41 -0.81
CA ALA A 884 -6.58 4.44 -1.71
C ALA A 884 -7.83 4.95 -0.96
N ILE A 885 -8.82 5.47 -1.70
CA ILE A 885 -10.09 5.99 -1.15
C ILE A 885 -10.73 5.01 -0.15
N GLN A 886 -10.84 3.73 -0.55
CA GLN A 886 -11.37 2.66 0.30
C GLN A 886 -10.56 2.46 1.60
N GLN A 887 -9.23 2.51 1.51
CA GLN A 887 -8.36 2.30 2.67
C GLN A 887 -8.45 3.46 3.66
N LYS A 888 -8.60 4.71 3.17
CA LYS A 888 -8.80 5.88 4.05
C LYS A 888 -10.16 5.81 4.73
N TYR A 889 -11.20 5.42 4.01
CA TYR A 889 -12.51 5.16 4.59
C TYR A 889 -12.43 4.10 5.72
N GLU A 890 -11.83 2.94 5.41
CA GLU A 890 -11.67 1.84 6.38
C GLU A 890 -10.86 2.27 7.61
N LEU A 891 -9.80 3.05 7.41
CA LEU A 891 -9.00 3.63 8.49
C LEU A 891 -9.89 4.51 9.38
N TRP A 892 -10.64 5.47 8.83
CA TRP A 892 -11.47 6.37 9.65
C TRP A 892 -12.57 5.62 10.40
N MET A 893 -13.13 4.56 9.82
CA MET A 893 -14.06 3.67 10.53
C MET A 893 -13.38 2.86 11.63
N GLU A 894 -12.15 2.40 11.40
CA GLU A 894 -11.35 1.72 12.41
C GLU A 894 -11.04 2.66 13.58
N LEU A 895 -10.67 3.92 13.29
CA LEU A 895 -10.47 4.96 14.29
C LEU A 895 -11.76 5.23 15.08
N MET A 896 -12.91 5.29 14.40
CA MET A 896 -14.20 5.43 15.08
C MET A 896 -14.52 4.23 15.97
N LYS A 897 -14.22 3.00 15.54
CA LYS A 897 -14.36 1.80 16.37
C LYS A 897 -13.48 1.87 17.63
N MET A 898 -12.31 2.49 17.57
CA MET A 898 -11.50 2.69 18.78
C MET A 898 -12.15 3.65 19.77
N VAL A 899 -12.80 4.71 19.30
CA VAL A 899 -13.60 5.61 20.18
C VAL A 899 -14.79 4.87 20.80
N VAL A 900 -15.48 4.03 20.02
CA VAL A 900 -16.63 3.25 20.49
C VAL A 900 -16.23 2.18 21.50
N ASN A 901 -15.09 1.52 21.28
CA ASN A 901 -14.60 0.40 22.10
C ASN A 901 -13.65 0.85 23.22
N GLU A 902 -13.44 2.15 23.43
CA GLU A 902 -12.56 2.65 24.48
C GLU A 902 -13.06 2.17 25.87
N THR A 903 -12.12 1.83 26.76
CA THR A 903 -12.48 1.39 28.12
C THR A 903 -12.83 2.60 28.97
N ARG A 904 -14.12 2.81 29.20
CA ARG A 904 -14.65 3.95 29.97
C ARG A 904 -14.79 3.56 31.44
N ASN A 905 -13.97 4.13 32.30
CA ASN A 905 -14.07 3.91 33.74
C ASN A 905 -13.87 5.20 34.52
N GLU A 906 -14.94 5.68 35.16
CA GLU A 906 -14.88 6.82 36.08
C GLU A 906 -14.50 6.46 37.51
N ASN A 907 -14.39 5.17 37.83
CA ASN A 907 -14.07 4.70 39.17
C ASN A 907 -12.55 4.79 39.42
N ARG A 908 -12.12 5.94 39.94
CA ARG A 908 -10.77 6.18 40.43
C ARG A 908 -10.81 6.58 41.90
N ALA A 909 -9.89 6.02 42.70
CA ALA A 909 -9.70 6.47 44.08
C ALA A 909 -9.19 7.93 44.12
N PHE A 910 -9.36 8.60 45.26
CA PHE A 910 -8.91 9.98 45.53
C PHE A 910 -7.53 10.28 44.89
N PRO A 911 -7.30 11.45 44.25
CA PRO A 911 -8.00 12.73 44.43
C PRO A 911 -9.15 13.05 43.46
N TYR A 912 -9.47 12.16 42.51
CA TYR A 912 -10.64 12.36 41.63
C TYR A 912 -11.93 12.31 42.44
N VAL A 913 -12.79 13.30 42.24
CA VAL A 913 -14.15 13.31 42.77
C VAL A 913 -15.10 13.46 41.60
N GLN A 914 -15.99 12.49 41.47
CA GLN A 914 -16.95 12.43 40.40
C GLN A 914 -17.86 13.67 40.38
N LEU A 915 -18.18 14.15 39.19
CA LEU A 915 -19.10 15.26 39.00
C LEU A 915 -20.53 14.84 39.36
N ALA A 916 -21.31 15.75 39.96
CA ALA A 916 -22.72 15.49 40.23
C ALA A 916 -23.47 15.20 38.92
N ILE A 917 -24.31 14.17 38.90
CA ILE A 917 -25.02 13.69 37.70
C ILE A 917 -25.76 14.85 37.00
N ARG A 918 -26.46 15.71 37.75
CA ARG A 918 -27.21 16.86 37.22
C ARG A 918 -26.36 17.96 36.58
N LYS A 919 -25.03 17.90 36.73
CA LYS A 919 -24.09 18.82 36.05
C LYS A 919 -23.52 18.25 34.74
N ASN A 920 -23.97 17.08 34.32
CA ASN A 920 -23.66 16.52 33.01
C ASN A 920 -24.78 16.91 32.05
N TRP A 921 -24.42 17.40 30.86
CA TRP A 921 -25.38 17.57 29.76
C TRP A 921 -25.93 16.21 29.32
N ASP A 922 -25.04 15.23 29.15
CA ASP A 922 -25.39 13.86 28.82
C ASP A 922 -24.66 12.91 29.76
N VAL A 923 -25.41 12.20 30.60
CA VAL A 923 -24.90 11.24 31.59
C VAL A 923 -24.19 10.05 30.94
N LYS A 924 -24.38 9.81 29.63
CA LYS A 924 -23.68 8.77 28.87
C LYS A 924 -22.28 9.20 28.42
N LEU A 925 -21.89 10.44 28.64
CA LEU A 925 -20.58 10.98 28.30
C LEU A 925 -19.71 11.09 29.57
N PRO A 926 -18.98 10.03 29.94
CA PRO A 926 -18.15 10.06 31.12
C PRO A 926 -16.95 11.00 30.97
N LEU A 927 -16.47 11.55 32.08
CA LEU A 927 -15.17 12.23 32.16
C LEU A 927 -14.06 11.21 32.26
N ASN A 928 -12.92 11.46 31.62
CA ASN A 928 -11.70 10.71 31.98
C ASN A 928 -11.18 11.19 33.34
N PRO A 929 -11.12 10.34 34.40
CA PRO A 929 -10.64 10.72 35.73
C PRO A 929 -9.18 11.20 35.79
N TRP A 930 -8.38 10.88 34.76
CA TRP A 930 -6.97 11.26 34.68
C TRP A 930 -6.75 12.68 34.16
N THR A 931 -7.68 13.22 33.39
CA THR A 931 -7.59 14.58 32.84
C THR A 931 -8.77 15.44 33.27
N ALA A 932 -9.72 14.92 34.05
CA ALA A 932 -10.91 15.63 34.47
C ALA A 932 -10.55 16.88 35.28
N LEU A 933 -11.16 18.00 34.93
CA LEU A 933 -10.99 19.24 35.67
C LEU A 933 -11.56 19.08 37.08
N GLN A 934 -10.69 19.19 38.07
CA GLN A 934 -11.09 19.10 39.48
C GLN A 934 -11.23 20.50 40.11
N SER A 935 -10.57 21.52 39.53
CA SER A 935 -10.46 22.87 40.10
C SER A 935 -11.84 23.54 40.28
N ILE A 936 -12.76 23.30 39.34
CA ILE A 936 -14.16 23.70 39.35
C ILE A 936 -15.01 22.47 39.03
N ARG A 937 -16.18 22.35 39.65
CA ARG A 937 -17.10 21.21 39.44
C ARG A 937 -17.97 21.45 38.21
N ILE A 938 -17.37 21.31 37.04
CA ILE A 938 -18.01 21.35 35.72
C ILE A 938 -17.50 20.18 34.86
N HIS A 939 -18.28 19.76 33.87
CA HIS A 939 -17.90 18.67 32.96
C HIS A 939 -16.84 19.14 31.97
N ALA A 940 -15.58 18.89 32.31
CA ALA A 940 -14.43 19.29 31.51
C ALA A 940 -13.23 18.34 31.70
N ASN A 941 -12.42 18.19 30.66
CA ASN A 941 -11.09 17.60 30.73
C ASN A 941 -10.04 18.65 30.33
N THR A 942 -8.89 18.64 31.00
CA THR A 942 -7.75 19.53 30.72
C THR A 942 -6.53 18.69 30.40
N PHE A 943 -5.89 18.99 29.28
CA PHE A 943 -4.71 18.28 28.79
C PHE A 943 -3.79 19.24 28.04
N MET A 944 -2.54 18.82 27.81
CA MET A 944 -1.50 19.65 27.23
C MET A 944 -1.05 19.08 25.89
N THR A 945 -0.85 19.92 24.88
CA THR A 945 -0.18 19.51 23.65
C THR A 945 1.32 19.35 23.87
N ARG A 946 2.00 18.70 22.93
CA ARG A 946 3.43 18.46 23.00
C ARG A 946 4.28 19.72 23.22
N ILE A 947 3.90 20.83 22.61
CA ILE A 947 4.63 22.11 22.69
C ILE A 947 4.21 22.98 23.90
N GLY A 948 3.40 22.43 24.80
CA GLY A 948 3.05 23.06 26.08
C GLY A 948 1.77 23.89 26.07
N ASN A 949 0.91 23.79 25.05
CA ASN A 949 -0.38 24.46 25.05
C ASN A 949 -1.39 23.69 25.87
N ILE A 950 -2.05 24.36 26.83
CA ILE A 950 -3.02 23.73 27.71
C ILE A 950 -4.42 23.99 27.14
N PHE A 951 -5.16 22.92 26.85
CA PHE A 951 -6.55 22.99 26.44
C PHE A 951 -7.46 22.48 27.56
N THR A 952 -8.49 23.26 27.88
CA THR A 952 -9.61 22.83 28.70
C THR A 952 -10.82 22.65 27.80
N VAL A 953 -11.18 21.39 27.53
CA VAL A 953 -12.35 21.04 26.72
C VAL A 953 -13.53 20.76 27.64
N THR A 954 -14.60 21.53 27.49
CA THR A 954 -15.78 21.46 28.36
C THR A 954 -17.07 21.44 27.56
N GLN A 955 -18.16 20.95 28.19
CA GLN A 955 -19.50 21.16 27.67
C GLN A 955 -19.92 22.64 27.78
N GLY A 956 -20.92 23.02 27.01
CA GLY A 956 -21.54 24.33 27.13
C GLY A 956 -22.19 24.50 28.50
N PRO A 957 -22.18 25.72 29.08
CA PRO A 957 -22.94 25.98 30.28
C PRO A 957 -24.44 25.75 30.06
N MET A 958 -25.12 25.30 31.11
CA MET A 958 -26.54 24.93 31.11
C MET A 958 -27.36 25.88 31.98
N ASN A 959 -28.61 26.09 31.58
CA ASN A 959 -29.63 26.65 32.46
C ASN A 959 -30.11 25.58 33.44
N ALA A 960 -30.62 25.98 34.61
CA ALA A 960 -31.35 25.05 35.47
C ALA A 960 -32.61 24.54 34.76
N SER A 961 -32.84 23.23 34.84
CA SER A 961 -34.04 22.52 34.40
C SER A 961 -34.42 21.45 35.42
N ASP A 962 -35.46 20.66 35.13
CA ASP A 962 -35.83 19.51 35.96
C ASP A 962 -34.67 18.50 36.05
N ASP A 963 -33.94 18.32 34.95
CA ASP A 963 -32.86 17.33 34.83
C ASP A 963 -31.46 17.89 35.12
N HIS A 964 -31.24 19.20 34.93
CA HIS A 964 -29.91 19.81 35.01
C HIS A 964 -29.80 20.96 36.02
N ASP A 965 -28.63 21.06 36.66
CA ASP A 965 -28.27 22.21 37.48
C ASP A 965 -27.79 23.38 36.58
N ASP A 966 -27.96 24.63 37.03
CA ASP A 966 -27.38 25.80 36.34
C ASP A 966 -25.85 25.80 36.51
N THR A 967 -25.13 25.65 35.40
CA THR A 967 -23.65 25.57 35.40
C THR A 967 -22.98 26.85 34.91
N ARG A 968 -23.72 27.92 34.61
CA ARG A 968 -23.14 29.18 34.11
C ARG A 968 -22.20 29.84 35.13
N ILE A 969 -22.54 29.77 36.42
CA ILE A 969 -21.68 30.29 37.50
C ILE A 969 -20.38 29.49 37.59
N ASP A 970 -20.44 28.17 37.42
CA ASP A 970 -19.25 27.31 37.41
C ASP A 970 -18.37 27.62 36.21
N PHE A 971 -18.95 27.77 35.02
CA PHE A 971 -18.25 28.11 33.78
C PHE A 971 -17.52 29.46 33.85
N LEU A 972 -18.18 30.51 34.36
CA LEU A 972 -17.54 31.81 34.56
C LEU A 972 -16.48 31.77 35.67
N SER A 973 -16.69 30.95 36.71
CA SER A 973 -15.69 30.72 37.75
C SER A 973 -14.45 30.02 37.20
N LEU A 974 -14.60 29.11 36.23
CA LEU A 974 -13.49 28.47 35.52
C LEU A 974 -12.65 29.52 34.77
N ILE A 975 -13.28 30.36 33.95
CA ILE A 975 -12.58 31.41 33.18
C ILE A 975 -11.75 32.32 34.10
N VAL A 976 -12.33 32.75 35.22
CA VAL A 976 -11.64 33.63 36.18
C VAL A 976 -10.54 32.89 36.95
N LYS A 977 -10.79 31.64 37.37
CA LYS A 977 -9.87 30.87 38.21
C LYS A 977 -8.64 30.38 37.45
N ASP A 978 -8.85 29.82 36.25
CA ASP A 978 -7.78 29.26 35.43
C ASP A 978 -7.10 30.33 34.58
N GLU A 979 -7.49 31.58 34.79
CA GLU A 979 -6.90 32.73 34.15
C GLU A 979 -6.95 32.66 32.61
N VAL A 980 -8.07 32.18 32.08
CA VAL A 980 -8.27 32.02 30.64
C VAL A 980 -8.13 33.38 29.94
N GLU A 981 -7.44 33.38 28.79
CA GLU A 981 -7.28 34.54 27.90
C GLU A 981 -8.12 34.38 26.63
N TYR A 982 -8.25 33.13 26.15
CA TYR A 982 -8.95 32.78 24.93
C TYR A 982 -10.00 31.72 25.20
N ALA A 983 -11.21 31.96 24.70
CA ALA A 983 -12.29 30.99 24.66
C ALA A 983 -12.73 30.76 23.21
N VAL A 984 -12.94 29.50 22.82
CA VAL A 984 -13.47 29.10 21.52
C VAL A 984 -14.80 28.40 21.76
N MET A 985 -15.87 28.97 21.22
CA MET A 985 -17.22 28.42 21.22
C MET A 985 -17.56 27.91 19.83
N ILE A 986 -17.95 26.64 19.74
CA ILE A 986 -18.36 25.97 18.51
C ILE A 986 -19.84 25.60 18.64
N GLY A 987 -20.62 25.83 17.58
CA GLY A 987 -22.07 25.61 17.58
C GLY A 987 -22.86 26.85 18.00
N GLN A 988 -24.19 26.68 18.07
CA GLN A 988 -25.11 27.80 18.32
C GLN A 988 -25.17 28.18 19.80
N ALA A 989 -25.28 29.50 20.05
CA ALA A 989 -25.50 30.07 21.38
C ALA A 989 -26.97 30.49 21.53
N GLN A 990 -27.55 30.26 22.71
CA GLN A 990 -28.82 30.87 23.06
C GLN A 990 -28.65 32.40 23.24
N SER A 991 -29.59 33.19 22.69
CA SER A 991 -29.72 34.61 23.04
C SER A 991 -30.35 34.78 24.44
N GLU A 992 -29.99 35.84 25.16
CA GLU A 992 -30.59 36.16 26.46
C GLU A 992 -32.09 36.42 26.35
N ASP A 993 -32.53 37.00 25.23
CA ASP A 993 -33.91 37.40 24.98
C ASP A 993 -34.81 36.24 24.50
N ASP A 994 -34.22 35.12 24.07
CA ASP A 994 -34.96 33.97 23.54
C ASP A 994 -35.45 33.04 24.66
N PRO A 995 -36.59 32.35 24.49
CA PRO A 995 -37.06 31.33 25.44
C PRO A 995 -35.98 30.28 25.71
N LYS A 996 -35.76 29.93 26.99
CA LYS A 996 -34.77 28.92 27.42
C LYS A 996 -34.92 27.62 26.62
N ASP A 997 -33.91 27.31 25.80
CA ASP A 997 -33.86 26.05 25.06
C ASP A 997 -32.83 25.14 25.74
N PRO A 998 -33.27 24.01 26.34
CA PRO A 998 -32.36 23.08 26.99
C PRO A 998 -31.40 22.37 26.01
N ASN A 999 -31.57 22.53 24.69
CA ASN A 999 -30.69 21.95 23.67
C ASN A 999 -29.60 22.90 23.16
N LEU A 1000 -29.61 24.17 23.57
CA LEU A 1000 -28.64 25.18 23.14
C LEU A 1000 -27.76 25.63 24.31
N CYS A 1001 -26.50 25.97 24.00
CA CYS A 1001 -25.56 26.50 24.98
C CYS A 1001 -26.14 27.73 25.67
N ALA A 1002 -26.27 27.68 27.01
CA ALA A 1002 -26.96 28.71 27.76
C ALA A 1002 -26.25 30.06 27.65
N ALA A 1003 -27.02 31.13 27.49
CA ALA A 1003 -26.49 32.49 27.37
C ALA A 1003 -25.60 32.85 28.57
N TYR A 1004 -24.31 33.12 28.28
CA TYR A 1004 -23.32 33.59 29.26
C TYR A 1004 -22.63 34.90 28.87
N PHE A 1005 -22.99 35.45 27.71
CA PHE A 1005 -22.52 36.72 27.15
C PHE A 1005 -23.63 37.37 26.34
N SER A 1006 -23.55 38.68 26.07
CA SER A 1006 -24.49 39.39 25.21
C SER A 1006 -23.98 39.40 23.77
N GLN A 1007 -24.86 39.25 22.79
CA GLN A 1007 -24.46 39.07 21.39
C GLN A 1007 -23.72 40.29 20.81
N GLY A 1008 -24.19 41.52 21.11
CA GLY A 1008 -23.62 42.76 20.57
C GLY A 1008 -22.77 43.59 21.55
N PRO A 1009 -21.94 44.53 21.05
CA PRO A 1009 -21.15 45.46 21.86
C PRO A 1009 -22.00 46.35 22.76
N GLY A 1010 -21.52 46.63 23.96
CA GLY A 1010 -22.21 47.45 24.97
C GLY A 1010 -23.28 46.70 25.77
N GLY A 1011 -23.64 45.47 25.38
CA GLY A 1011 -24.50 44.60 26.16
C GLY A 1011 -23.79 44.01 27.40
N SER A 1012 -24.57 43.59 28.38
CA SER A 1012 -24.05 42.88 29.55
C SER A 1012 -25.03 41.86 30.11
N VAL A 1013 -24.54 40.69 30.53
CA VAL A 1013 -25.34 39.64 31.16
C VAL A 1013 -24.93 39.50 32.64
N LYS A 1014 -25.92 39.38 33.54
CA LYS A 1014 -25.68 39.17 34.97
C LYS A 1014 -26.01 37.74 35.39
N ILE A 1015 -24.99 37.00 35.83
CA ILE A 1015 -25.11 35.59 36.19
C ILE A 1015 -24.56 35.40 37.61
N GLY A 1016 -25.47 35.34 38.57
CA GLY A 1016 -25.13 35.29 39.99
C GLY A 1016 -24.17 36.43 40.40
N PRO A 1017 -22.96 36.13 40.89
CA PRO A 1017 -21.97 37.14 41.29
C PRO A 1017 -21.22 37.77 40.10
N PHE A 1018 -21.39 37.25 38.89
CA PHE A 1018 -20.66 37.71 37.71
C PHE A 1018 -21.47 38.72 36.89
N THR A 1019 -20.75 39.65 36.29
CA THR A 1019 -21.26 40.50 35.21
C THR A 1019 -20.32 40.35 34.02
N VAL A 1020 -20.88 39.96 32.87
CA VAL A 1020 -20.13 39.73 31.62
C VAL A 1020 -20.53 40.83 30.65
N GLU A 1021 -19.61 41.74 30.34
CA GLU A 1021 -19.80 42.86 29.43
C GLU A 1021 -19.18 42.50 28.07
N THR A 1022 -19.91 42.65 26.97
CA THR A 1022 -19.35 42.54 25.61
C THR A 1022 -18.84 43.91 25.20
N LEU A 1023 -17.52 44.07 25.19
CA LEU A 1023 -16.88 45.36 24.90
C LEU A 1023 -16.79 45.66 23.41
N ASP A 1024 -16.57 44.61 22.62
CA ASP A 1024 -16.28 44.70 21.20
C ASP A 1024 -16.67 43.40 20.49
N GLU A 1025 -17.04 43.52 19.22
CA GLU A 1025 -17.40 42.44 18.32
C GLU A 1025 -16.90 42.78 16.92
N ALA A 1026 -16.12 41.87 16.34
CA ALA A 1026 -15.62 42.00 14.98
C ALA A 1026 -15.65 40.65 14.26
N PRO A 1027 -15.85 40.65 12.93
CA PRO A 1027 -15.59 39.46 12.14
C PRO A 1027 -14.09 39.14 12.17
N PHE A 1028 -13.74 37.87 12.36
CA PHE A 1028 -12.35 37.43 12.23
C PHE A 1028 -12.04 37.15 10.76
N MET A 1029 -11.26 38.04 10.14
CA MET A 1029 -10.96 38.03 8.70
C MET A 1029 -9.58 37.44 8.43
N CYS A 1030 -9.49 36.50 7.49
CA CYS A 1030 -8.23 35.98 6.97
C CYS A 1030 -7.95 36.57 5.57
N GLN A 1031 -6.70 36.89 5.25
CA GLN A 1031 -6.34 37.39 3.91
C GLN A 1031 -6.64 36.32 2.85
N GLY A 1032 -7.48 36.65 1.86
CA GLY A 1032 -7.80 35.78 0.73
C GLY A 1032 -9.07 34.91 0.88
N THR A 1033 -9.83 35.01 1.98
CA THR A 1033 -11.12 34.31 2.13
C THR A 1033 -12.30 35.29 2.15
N ALA A 1034 -13.34 35.01 1.36
CA ALA A 1034 -14.53 35.85 1.23
C ALA A 1034 -15.63 35.55 2.28
N GLN A 1035 -15.41 34.59 3.17
CA GLN A 1035 -16.43 34.04 4.06
C GLN A 1035 -16.19 34.49 5.52
N ILE A 1036 -17.21 35.11 6.12
CA ILE A 1036 -17.21 35.58 7.52
C ILE A 1036 -17.96 34.54 8.36
N ASP A 1037 -17.25 33.52 8.86
CA ASP A 1037 -17.87 32.44 9.65
C ASP A 1037 -17.42 32.41 11.12
N VAL A 1038 -16.49 33.28 11.52
CA VAL A 1038 -15.96 33.37 12.89
C VAL A 1038 -16.15 34.78 13.42
N THR A 1039 -16.85 34.89 14.55
CA THR A 1039 -17.02 36.16 15.26
C THR A 1039 -16.06 36.24 16.44
N LEU A 1040 -15.24 37.29 16.50
CA LEU A 1040 -14.35 37.56 17.61
C LEU A 1040 -14.96 38.63 18.53
N ARG A 1041 -15.17 38.28 19.79
CA ARG A 1041 -15.66 39.20 20.83
C ARG A 1041 -14.59 39.47 21.88
N THR A 1042 -14.64 40.67 22.46
CA THR A 1042 -13.88 41.00 23.68
C THR A 1042 -14.85 41.02 24.86
N LEU A 1043 -14.75 40.04 25.74
CA LEU A 1043 -15.64 39.91 26.90
C LEU A 1043 -14.91 40.32 28.18
N LYS A 1044 -15.54 41.14 29.00
CA LYS A 1044 -15.04 41.52 30.33
C LYS A 1044 -15.92 40.91 31.41
N ILE A 1045 -15.32 40.04 32.22
CA ILE A 1045 -16.00 39.27 33.26
C ILE A 1045 -15.58 39.84 34.62
N THR A 1046 -16.55 40.33 35.40
CA THR A 1046 -16.32 40.92 36.72
C THR A 1046 -16.95 40.06 37.80
N ASP A 1047 -16.16 39.53 38.75
CA ASP A 1047 -16.67 38.81 39.93
C ASP A 1047 -16.89 39.78 41.11
N LYS A 1048 -18.14 39.94 41.54
CA LYS A 1048 -18.51 40.86 42.63
C LYS A 1048 -18.22 40.32 44.04
N ARG A 1049 -17.87 39.04 44.20
CA ARG A 1049 -17.58 38.43 45.52
C ARG A 1049 -16.23 38.86 46.09
N LYS A 1050 -15.26 39.14 45.22
CA LYS A 1050 -13.93 39.64 45.59
C LYS A 1050 -13.89 41.11 45.18
N LYS A 1051 -13.37 42.02 46.02
CA LYS A 1051 -13.28 43.46 45.67
C LYS A 1051 -12.51 43.64 44.34
N LYS A 1052 -13.25 43.75 43.24
CA LYS A 1052 -12.84 44.11 41.86
C LYS A 1052 -11.82 43.17 41.16
N VAL A 1053 -12.05 41.86 41.10
CA VAL A 1053 -11.35 41.02 40.10
C VAL A 1053 -12.16 41.04 38.80
N SER A 1054 -11.66 41.78 37.79
CA SER A 1054 -12.20 41.77 36.43
C SER A 1054 -11.18 41.20 35.46
N ARG A 1055 -11.62 40.34 34.53
CA ARG A 1055 -10.78 39.69 33.51
C ARG A 1055 -11.37 39.94 32.12
N THR A 1056 -10.52 40.31 31.18
CA THR A 1056 -10.90 40.48 29.77
C THR A 1056 -10.38 39.29 28.97
N ILE A 1057 -11.23 38.69 28.14
CA ILE A 1057 -10.90 37.55 27.28
C ILE A 1057 -11.25 37.85 25.83
N LYS A 1058 -10.57 37.16 24.91
CA LYS A 1058 -10.95 37.07 23.50
C LYS A 1058 -11.78 35.81 23.29
N HIS A 1059 -12.98 35.97 22.78
CA HIS A 1059 -13.95 34.90 22.58
C HIS A 1059 -14.23 34.71 21.09
N PHE A 1060 -13.73 33.60 20.53
CA PHE A 1060 -13.99 33.17 19.16
C PHE A 1060 -15.27 32.34 19.11
N HIS A 1061 -16.22 32.75 18.28
CA HIS A 1061 -17.49 32.06 18.13
C HIS A 1061 -17.65 31.57 16.68
N MET A 1062 -17.69 30.25 16.52
CA MET A 1062 -17.84 29.52 15.25
C MET A 1062 -19.28 28.98 15.14
N SER A 1063 -20.25 29.89 15.01
CA SER A 1063 -21.68 29.56 15.14
C SER A 1063 -22.24 28.71 13.99
N THR A 1064 -21.55 28.65 12.84
CA THR A 1064 -21.97 27.87 11.67
C THR A 1064 -21.44 26.43 11.67
N TRP A 1065 -20.57 26.08 12.61
CA TRP A 1065 -20.05 24.72 12.76
C TRP A 1065 -20.92 23.91 13.73
N ASN A 1066 -21.79 23.06 13.18
CA ASN A 1066 -22.65 22.17 13.95
C ASN A 1066 -21.84 21.07 14.67
N ASP A 1067 -22.29 20.68 15.86
CA ASP A 1067 -21.57 19.76 16.77
C ASP A 1067 -21.21 18.41 16.15
N GLU A 1068 -22.11 17.84 15.34
CA GLU A 1068 -21.97 16.53 14.68
C GLU A 1068 -21.43 16.63 13.25
N ASP A 1069 -21.00 17.82 12.82
CA ASP A 1069 -20.56 18.09 11.45
C ASP A 1069 -19.09 18.55 11.40
N ILE A 1070 -18.61 18.82 10.19
CA ILE A 1070 -17.31 19.43 9.88
C ILE A 1070 -17.52 20.94 9.61
N PRO A 1071 -16.49 21.79 9.76
CA PRO A 1071 -16.67 23.23 9.63
C PRO A 1071 -16.91 23.63 8.17
N PRO A 1072 -17.86 24.55 7.90
CA PRO A 1072 -18.15 25.00 6.54
C PRO A 1072 -17.05 25.89 5.94
N PHE A 1073 -16.16 26.43 6.77
CA PHE A 1073 -15.12 27.42 6.42
C PHE A 1073 -13.72 26.83 6.17
N GLY A 1074 -13.55 25.50 6.26
CA GLY A 1074 -12.30 24.81 5.92
C GLY A 1074 -11.15 24.96 6.93
N TYR A 1075 -9.96 24.48 6.55
CA TYR A 1075 -8.81 24.33 7.46
C TYR A 1075 -8.05 25.64 7.73
N GLU A 1076 -7.95 26.56 6.77
CA GLU A 1076 -7.16 27.80 6.93
C GLU A 1076 -7.73 28.69 8.04
N MET A 1077 -9.06 28.82 8.13
CA MET A 1077 -9.70 29.59 9.20
C MET A 1077 -9.42 28.97 10.58
N CYS A 1078 -9.54 27.64 10.71
CA CYS A 1078 -9.16 26.93 11.93
C CYS A 1078 -7.68 27.15 12.29
N TYR A 1079 -6.80 27.11 11.28
CA TYR A 1079 -5.38 27.33 11.46
C TYR A 1079 -5.09 28.73 11.99
N GLN A 1080 -5.66 29.77 11.41
CA GLN A 1080 -5.45 31.16 11.84
C GLN A 1080 -5.97 31.43 13.27
N VAL A 1081 -7.13 30.86 13.63
CA VAL A 1081 -7.62 30.90 15.02
C VAL A 1081 -6.66 30.15 15.94
N MET A 1082 -6.21 28.95 15.55
CA MET A 1082 -5.27 28.16 16.35
C MET A 1082 -3.96 28.91 16.59
N GLN A 1083 -3.33 29.45 15.53
CA GLN A 1083 -2.08 30.23 15.63
C GLN A 1083 -2.21 31.48 16.51
N THR A 1084 -3.43 31.97 16.70
CA THR A 1084 -3.70 33.08 17.64
C THR A 1084 -3.75 32.57 19.08
N ILE A 1085 -4.52 31.51 19.34
CA ILE A 1085 -4.78 31.05 20.71
C ILE A 1085 -3.59 30.28 21.33
N ILE A 1086 -2.80 29.54 20.53
CA ILE A 1086 -1.64 28.77 21.03
C ILE A 1086 -0.46 29.65 21.48
N LYS A 1087 -0.56 30.97 21.33
CA LYS A 1087 0.40 31.90 21.95
C LYS A 1087 0.21 32.02 23.46
N SER A 1088 -0.97 31.64 23.96
CA SER A 1088 -1.29 31.64 25.39
C SER A 1088 -0.50 30.58 26.15
N LYS A 1089 0.06 30.97 27.31
CA LYS A 1089 0.58 30.05 28.34
C LYS A 1089 -0.46 29.69 29.40
N LYS A 1090 -1.64 30.33 29.34
CA LYS A 1090 -2.81 30.03 30.17
C LYS A 1090 -3.71 29.01 29.46
N PRO A 1091 -4.53 28.23 30.19
CA PRO A 1091 -5.51 27.33 29.60
C PRO A 1091 -6.40 28.02 28.56
N ILE A 1092 -6.51 27.38 27.39
CA ILE A 1092 -7.40 27.77 26.30
C ILE A 1092 -8.70 27.01 26.48
N LEU A 1093 -9.80 27.74 26.65
CA LEU A 1093 -11.11 27.13 26.87
C LEU A 1093 -11.75 26.82 25.52
N VAL A 1094 -12.09 25.56 25.26
CA VAL A 1094 -12.81 25.15 24.04
C VAL A 1094 -14.08 24.43 24.44
N HIS A 1095 -15.22 24.83 23.88
CA HIS A 1095 -16.48 24.18 24.17
C HIS A 1095 -17.42 24.17 22.97
N ASN A 1096 -18.27 23.16 22.98
CA ASN A 1096 -19.53 23.08 22.23
C ASN A 1096 -20.60 22.54 23.19
N THR A 1097 -21.77 22.13 22.72
CA THR A 1097 -22.85 21.68 23.60
C THR A 1097 -22.42 20.58 24.60
N LYS A 1098 -21.65 19.58 24.15
CA LYS A 1098 -21.30 18.38 24.94
C LYS A 1098 -19.81 18.24 25.33
N GLY A 1099 -18.94 19.11 24.80
CA GLY A 1099 -17.50 19.04 24.98
C GLY A 1099 -16.86 17.82 24.33
N VAL A 1100 -17.38 17.37 23.18
CA VAL A 1100 -16.91 16.25 22.34
C VAL A 1100 -17.22 16.57 20.87
N GLY A 1101 -16.89 15.71 19.90
CA GLY A 1101 -17.21 15.94 18.50
C GLY A 1101 -16.42 17.11 17.92
N SER A 1102 -17.10 18.18 17.46
CA SER A 1102 -16.45 19.35 16.86
C SER A 1102 -15.41 20.03 17.76
N ALA A 1103 -15.64 20.07 19.08
CA ALA A 1103 -14.67 20.61 20.04
C ALA A 1103 -13.35 19.82 20.07
N MET A 1104 -13.43 18.49 20.07
CA MET A 1104 -12.25 17.63 20.02
C MET A 1104 -11.63 17.58 18.63
N ALA A 1105 -12.42 17.72 17.56
CA ALA A 1105 -11.90 17.86 16.20
C ALA A 1105 -11.06 19.13 16.05
N PHE A 1106 -11.51 20.26 16.60
CA PHE A 1106 -10.77 21.52 16.57
C PHE A 1106 -9.45 21.43 17.37
N VAL A 1107 -9.50 20.95 18.62
CA VAL A 1107 -8.29 20.78 19.45
C VAL A 1107 -7.35 19.72 18.88
N GLY A 1108 -7.92 18.68 18.29
CA GLY A 1108 -7.18 17.59 17.68
C GLY A 1108 -6.25 18.05 16.56
N LEU A 1109 -6.64 19.03 15.73
CA LEU A 1109 -5.78 19.60 14.68
C LEU A 1109 -4.39 19.99 15.18
N GLU A 1110 -4.34 20.60 16.36
CA GLU A 1110 -3.09 20.99 17.01
C GLU A 1110 -2.47 19.81 17.77
N TYR A 1111 -3.28 19.05 18.53
CA TYR A 1111 -2.74 17.97 19.35
C TYR A 1111 -2.05 16.87 18.52
N THR A 1112 -2.72 16.33 17.50
CA THR A 1112 -2.20 15.21 16.70
C THR A 1112 -1.08 15.67 15.78
N SER A 1113 -1.15 16.88 15.20
CA SER A 1113 -0.05 17.41 14.39
C SER A 1113 1.24 17.53 15.21
N ARG A 1114 1.19 18.13 16.41
CA ARG A 1114 2.39 18.23 17.28
C ARG A 1114 2.83 16.90 17.85
N MET A 1115 1.94 15.94 18.04
CA MET A 1115 2.34 14.62 18.53
C MET A 1115 3.16 13.88 17.47
N MET A 1116 2.75 13.94 16.20
CA MET A 1116 3.48 13.28 15.11
C MET A 1116 4.82 13.98 14.79
N GLU A 1117 4.94 15.28 15.06
CA GLU A 1117 6.18 16.06 14.82
C GLU A 1117 7.38 15.62 15.69
N TYR A 1118 7.17 14.85 16.75
CA TYR A 1118 8.22 14.51 17.73
C TYR A 1118 8.48 13.01 17.87
N HIS A 1119 7.72 12.15 17.19
CA HIS A 1119 7.85 10.70 17.32
C HIS A 1119 7.91 10.07 15.92
N GLU A 1120 9.11 9.74 15.46
CA GLU A 1120 9.34 9.12 14.14
C GLU A 1120 8.56 7.80 14.02
N GLU A 1121 8.42 7.09 15.13
CA GLU A 1121 7.75 5.80 15.23
C GLU A 1121 6.23 5.90 15.28
N TYR A 1122 5.65 7.09 15.48
CA TYR A 1122 4.20 7.25 15.63
C TYR A 1122 3.55 7.37 14.25
N THR A 1123 2.57 6.51 14.02
CA THR A 1123 1.61 6.70 12.93
C THR A 1123 0.53 7.69 13.36
N TYR A 1124 -0.26 8.20 12.40
CA TYR A 1124 -1.45 9.00 12.72
C TYR A 1124 -2.40 8.27 13.69
N LYS A 1125 -2.50 6.94 13.56
CA LYS A 1125 -3.33 6.10 14.44
C LYS A 1125 -2.85 6.15 15.89
N ASP A 1126 -1.54 6.16 16.11
CA ASP A 1126 -0.95 6.23 17.45
C ASP A 1126 -1.17 7.63 18.08
N ALA A 1127 -0.92 8.69 17.30
CA ALA A 1127 -1.21 10.06 17.73
C ALA A 1127 -2.71 10.27 18.03
N PHE A 1128 -3.59 9.71 17.21
CA PHE A 1128 -5.04 9.71 17.44
C PHE A 1128 -5.42 8.95 18.72
N GLY A 1129 -4.80 7.79 18.96
CA GLY A 1129 -4.96 7.01 20.19
C GLY A 1129 -4.68 7.85 21.44
N LYS A 1130 -3.58 8.63 21.41
CA LYS A 1130 -3.23 9.55 22.50
C LYS A 1130 -4.25 10.67 22.71
N LEU A 1131 -4.85 11.19 21.64
CA LEU A 1131 -5.88 12.22 21.76
C LEU A 1131 -7.15 11.66 22.43
N ILE A 1132 -7.65 10.51 22.00
CA ILE A 1132 -8.91 9.95 22.53
C ILE A 1132 -8.77 9.49 23.98
N GLU A 1133 -7.55 9.17 24.43
CA GLU A 1133 -7.26 8.98 25.84
C GLU A 1133 -7.52 10.24 26.67
N LYS A 1134 -7.47 11.47 26.12
CA LYS A 1134 -7.62 12.70 26.92
C LYS A 1134 -9.07 13.04 27.25
N ARG A 1135 -10.03 12.60 26.44
CA ARG A 1135 -11.45 12.88 26.59
C ARG A 1135 -12.25 11.69 26.06
N TYR A 1136 -12.94 10.97 26.94
CA TYR A 1136 -13.80 9.88 26.49
C TYR A 1136 -14.90 10.40 25.56
N CYS A 1137 -15.34 9.53 24.66
CA CYS A 1137 -16.32 9.82 23.63
C CYS A 1137 -15.89 10.98 22.72
N SER A 1138 -14.59 11.15 22.49
CA SER A 1138 -13.99 12.31 21.82
C SER A 1138 -14.66 12.69 20.50
N PHE A 1139 -15.05 11.71 19.68
CA PHE A 1139 -15.64 11.93 18.35
C PHE A 1139 -17.01 11.29 18.26
N GLN A 1140 -17.89 11.91 17.49
CA GLN A 1140 -19.27 11.43 17.32
C GLN A 1140 -19.43 10.57 16.07
N ASN A 1141 -18.63 10.82 15.03
CA ASN A 1141 -18.67 10.07 13.78
C ASN A 1141 -17.30 9.99 13.08
N ALA A 1142 -17.18 9.05 12.14
CA ALA A 1142 -15.95 8.84 11.39
C ALA A 1142 -15.64 10.01 10.43
N ARG A 1143 -16.66 10.78 10.02
CA ARG A 1143 -16.49 11.96 9.17
C ARG A 1143 -15.65 13.04 9.86
N GLN A 1144 -15.91 13.32 11.14
CA GLN A 1144 -15.11 14.25 11.96
C GLN A 1144 -13.66 13.79 12.09
N ILE A 1145 -13.44 12.49 12.27
CA ILE A 1145 -12.10 11.90 12.36
C ILE A 1145 -11.37 12.05 11.02
N GLY A 1146 -12.04 11.79 9.91
CA GLY A 1146 -11.48 11.94 8.58
C GLY A 1146 -11.05 13.37 8.28
N TRP A 1147 -11.91 14.33 8.61
CA TRP A 1147 -11.61 15.75 8.49
C TRP A 1147 -10.42 16.16 9.37
N MET A 1148 -10.39 15.74 10.62
CA MET A 1148 -9.27 16.04 11.52
C MET A 1148 -7.94 15.42 11.05
N HIS A 1149 -7.98 14.24 10.43
CA HIS A 1149 -6.79 13.61 9.87
C HIS A 1149 -6.18 14.47 8.77
N VAL A 1150 -6.99 14.88 7.79
CA VAL A 1150 -6.55 15.78 6.72
C VAL A 1150 -6.07 17.12 7.30
N GLY A 1151 -6.80 17.66 8.28
CA GLY A 1151 -6.43 18.91 8.94
C GLY A 1151 -5.13 18.83 9.74
N SER A 1152 -4.79 17.68 10.31
CA SER A 1152 -3.50 17.48 10.98
C SER A 1152 -2.34 17.60 10.00
N ILE A 1153 -2.51 17.03 8.79
CA ILE A 1153 -1.52 17.17 7.71
C ILE A 1153 -1.42 18.61 7.25
N PHE A 1154 -2.56 19.29 7.08
CA PHE A 1154 -2.57 20.71 6.77
C PHE A 1154 -1.76 21.52 7.80
N PHE A 1155 -1.98 21.28 9.09
CA PHE A 1155 -1.31 21.99 10.17
C PHE A 1155 0.20 21.72 10.15
N THR A 1156 0.63 20.46 10.07
CA THR A 1156 2.06 20.13 9.99
C THR A 1156 2.70 20.76 8.74
N SER A 1157 2.08 20.65 7.57
CA SER A 1157 2.60 21.25 6.34
C SER A 1157 2.71 22.78 6.45
N ARG A 1158 1.72 23.46 7.04
CA ARG A 1158 1.76 24.92 7.22
C ARG A 1158 2.77 25.36 8.27
N ASN A 1159 2.88 24.64 9.39
CA ASN A 1159 3.82 24.95 10.48
C ASN A 1159 5.28 24.88 10.03
N HIS A 1160 5.60 23.95 9.13
CA HIS A 1160 6.96 23.69 8.65
C HIS A 1160 7.19 24.14 7.21
N ASN A 1161 6.24 24.88 6.62
CA ASN A 1161 6.30 25.38 5.25
C ASN A 1161 6.59 24.29 4.18
N LEU A 1162 6.03 23.10 4.39
CA LEU A 1162 6.16 21.97 3.48
C LEU A 1162 5.23 22.13 2.27
N ASP A 1163 5.55 21.41 1.18
CA ASP A 1163 4.70 21.38 -0.01
C ASP A 1163 3.28 20.87 0.32
N MET A 1164 2.27 21.63 -0.10
CA MET A 1164 0.85 21.34 0.16
C MET A 1164 0.29 20.22 -0.72
N TYR A 1165 1.09 19.63 -1.62
CA TYR A 1165 0.69 18.56 -2.53
C TYR A 1165 0.08 17.38 -1.79
N MET A 1166 0.74 16.86 -0.74
CA MET A 1166 0.22 15.69 -0.01
C MET A 1166 -1.08 16.00 0.73
N PHE A 1167 -1.19 17.20 1.33
CA PHE A 1167 -2.45 17.69 1.86
C PHE A 1167 -3.55 17.73 0.79
N ASN A 1168 -3.27 18.30 -0.38
CA ASN A 1168 -4.26 18.43 -1.47
C ASN A 1168 -4.73 17.06 -1.96
N GLN A 1169 -3.81 16.09 -2.13
CA GLN A 1169 -4.16 14.72 -2.50
C GLN A 1169 -5.06 14.07 -1.45
N MET A 1170 -4.70 14.18 -0.17
CA MET A 1170 -5.47 13.59 0.92
C MET A 1170 -6.84 14.26 1.09
N ASN A 1171 -6.90 15.59 0.94
CA ASN A 1171 -8.15 16.35 0.99
C ASN A 1171 -9.08 15.94 -0.14
N ASN A 1172 -8.57 15.73 -1.36
CA ASN A 1172 -9.38 15.21 -2.47
C ASN A 1172 -9.94 13.83 -2.16
N VAL A 1173 -9.15 12.93 -1.55
CA VAL A 1173 -9.64 11.63 -1.10
C VAL A 1173 -10.76 11.78 -0.06
N PHE A 1174 -10.59 12.67 0.93
CA PHE A 1174 -11.65 12.96 1.90
C PHE A 1174 -12.91 13.48 1.23
N LEU A 1175 -12.81 14.42 0.29
CA LEU A 1175 -13.97 14.96 -0.44
C LEU A 1175 -14.66 13.91 -1.31
N GLU A 1176 -13.92 12.96 -1.89
CA GLU A 1176 -14.48 11.81 -2.62
C GLU A 1176 -15.29 10.89 -1.69
N VAL A 1177 -14.78 10.60 -0.49
CA VAL A 1177 -15.50 9.83 0.53
C VAL A 1177 -16.72 10.61 1.03
N ASP A 1178 -16.55 11.90 1.36
CA ASP A 1178 -17.56 12.74 1.99
C ASP A 1178 -18.71 13.13 1.06
N ARG A 1179 -18.40 13.59 -0.16
CA ARG A 1179 -19.39 14.17 -1.08
C ARG A 1179 -19.88 13.18 -2.13
N ALA A 1180 -18.99 12.34 -2.65
CA ALA A 1180 -19.31 11.41 -3.73
C ALA A 1180 -19.72 10.02 -3.21
N ASN A 1181 -19.57 9.76 -1.91
CA ASN A 1181 -19.68 8.43 -1.32
C ASN A 1181 -18.86 7.40 -2.14
N SER A 1182 -17.65 7.79 -2.54
CA SER A 1182 -16.67 6.90 -3.15
C SER A 1182 -16.01 6.05 -2.05
N GLY A 1183 -15.95 4.72 -2.22
CA GLY A 1183 -15.36 3.80 -1.24
C GLY A 1183 -16.24 3.47 -0.02
N VAL A 1184 -17.50 3.92 -0.04
CA VAL A 1184 -18.49 3.68 1.02
C VAL A 1184 -19.29 2.41 0.70
N PRO A 1185 -19.45 1.46 1.64
CA PRO A 1185 -20.39 0.37 1.49
C PRO A 1185 -21.80 0.90 1.24
N LYS A 1186 -22.50 0.35 0.24
CA LYS A 1186 -23.84 0.86 -0.20
C LYS A 1186 -24.90 0.85 0.90
N ASN A 1187 -24.76 0.00 1.91
CA ASN A 1187 -25.64 -0.08 3.08
C ASN A 1187 -25.41 1.04 4.10
N GLU A 1188 -24.35 1.84 3.93
CA GLU A 1188 -23.96 2.94 4.80
C GLU A 1188 -24.14 4.31 4.10
N ASN A 1189 -24.55 4.31 2.82
CA ASN A 1189 -24.87 5.53 2.07
C ASN A 1189 -26.10 6.25 2.66
N GLY A 1190 -25.88 7.45 3.20
CA GLY A 1190 -26.93 8.31 3.76
C GLY A 1190 -27.05 8.27 5.28
N VAL A 1191 -26.34 7.36 5.96
CA VAL A 1191 -26.04 7.48 7.39
C VAL A 1191 -24.80 8.35 7.48
N LYS A 1192 -24.80 9.42 8.29
CA LYS A 1192 -23.63 10.30 8.47
C LYS A 1192 -22.47 9.52 9.10
N TRP A 1193 -21.78 8.68 8.33
CA TRP A 1193 -20.55 7.97 8.69
C TRP A 1193 -20.47 7.53 10.16
N CYS A 1194 -21.53 6.79 10.57
CA CYS A 1194 -21.95 6.43 11.94
C CYS A 1194 -22.01 7.56 12.94
#